data_AF-G2Q459-F1
#
_entry.id   AF-G2Q459-F1
#
_cell.length_a   1.000
_cell.length_b   1.000
_cell.length_c   1.000
_cell.angle_alpha   90.00
_cell.angle_beta   90.00
_cell.angle_gamma   90.00
#
_symmetry.space_group_name_H-M   'P 1'
#
loop_
_entity.id
_entity.type
_entity.pdbx_description
1 polymer ?
#
loop_
_entity_poly.entity_id
_entity_poly.type
_entity_poly.pdbx_seq_one_letter_code
_entity_poly.pdbx_strand_id
1 'polypeptide(L)'
;MSSAIGRLLEFRSLPRDVKAQSDGDDEVSRGSHLHDTYRFADDSESCINTIEEAVSLLTLDELRGLAKEAKVQGKNKAELTKAFCRMSARQIGLVAVGVRRSSTNGSADSGDSLGGQDPNRNTHFLKKILAITGPMIRLSEPVFKLFERVHLVFYRSTEWTEKSLTTIILAKMARRNYPEYIACRSANIFPSRQHLVEFEFSMRKEYEVDQILEFNGPPGEEGLRKVLEVFQSIAPRWRELIREENDRENHVYEFGEGGYLRRFNAGHAFTRIAHKAAHALGRLHRYREEHELLTELLNQRLFHPARRGAWYQRKALLEERYMWVADVDPVSADPETRKKHWQRIAVITCETALEDRDCHLIYHYDLQKRLVKLEKKLRVPRRLQHDFGHVKLREPEEHTVQGIQIVREEPDAKGNTGRSLNTKTIWLDELGDCGEDGQLLHVSVEEMCLSYYRSQGWKGYHSEGGILRTIFAYLFFDVLFLYVPNVFQTPFQTCPLDLHTDTFYSARASQINHRLVEIANGNAERILREVHEREHERRTCVVGLNWDFDIENLAELVACFDGGALAAICKVMAQEYKARAGGVPDLILWRTGKDGPPADGNDSDHRKGEVMFAEVKSANDRLSDTQRLWINVLAGAGVRVALCHAVAREVRPS
;
A
#
# COMPACT_ATOMS: atom_id res chain seq x y z
N MET A 1 28.07 30.34 9.77
CA MET A 1 26.59 30.30 9.64
C MET A 1 26.00 31.59 9.08
N SER A 2 26.28 32.78 9.64
CA SER A 2 25.68 34.05 9.17
C SER A 2 25.85 34.34 7.65
N SER A 3 27.04 34.13 7.08
CA SER A 3 27.28 34.31 5.63
C SER A 3 26.50 33.34 4.73
N ALA A 4 26.27 32.10 5.18
CA ALA A 4 25.50 31.11 4.42
C ALA A 4 24.00 31.44 4.44
N ILE A 5 23.48 31.91 5.57
CA ILE A 5 22.09 32.36 5.72
C ILE A 5 21.84 33.60 4.84
N GLY A 6 22.77 34.57 4.86
CA GLY A 6 22.68 35.76 4.00
C GLY A 6 22.59 35.40 2.50
N ARG A 7 23.34 34.39 2.04
CA ARG A 7 23.29 33.91 0.64
C ARG A 7 21.99 33.20 0.26
N LEU A 8 21.26 32.63 1.23
CA LEU A 8 19.97 31.96 0.99
C LEU A 8 18.81 32.97 0.90
N LEU A 9 18.92 34.08 1.63
CA LEU A 9 17.93 35.16 1.69
C LEU A 9 18.09 36.19 0.54
N GLU A 10 19.20 36.15 -0.18
CA GLU A 10 19.51 37.07 -1.29
C GLU A 10 18.58 36.86 -2.49
N PHE A 11 18.02 37.96 -3.02
CA PHE A 11 17.24 37.96 -4.25
C PHE A 11 18.13 37.75 -5.47
N ARG A 12 17.72 36.84 -6.34
CA ARG A 12 18.40 36.49 -7.59
C ARG A 12 17.45 36.72 -8.76
N SER A 13 17.96 37.23 -9.88
CA SER A 13 17.18 37.38 -11.10
C SER A 13 17.11 36.06 -11.88
N LEU A 14 15.97 35.82 -12.55
CA LEU A 14 15.85 34.72 -13.49
C LEU A 14 16.64 35.03 -14.78
N PRO A 15 17.20 34.01 -15.47
CA PRO A 15 17.81 34.18 -16.79
C PRO A 15 16.81 34.76 -17.81
N ARG A 16 17.24 35.74 -18.61
CA ARG A 16 16.38 36.57 -19.49
C ARG A 16 15.69 35.83 -20.65
N ASP A 17 15.99 34.57 -20.91
CA ASP A 17 15.48 33.82 -22.08
C ASP A 17 14.14 33.09 -21.83
N VAL A 18 13.54 33.22 -20.65
CA VAL A 18 12.24 32.60 -20.34
C VAL A 18 11.14 33.66 -20.36
N LYS A 19 10.73 34.08 -21.56
CA LYS A 19 9.43 34.78 -21.68
C LYS A 19 8.34 33.76 -21.34
N ALA A 20 7.65 33.97 -20.23
CA ALA A 20 6.47 33.20 -19.87
C ALA A 20 5.48 33.25 -21.04
N GLN A 21 5.24 32.12 -21.71
CA GLN A 21 4.07 31.97 -22.55
C GLN A 21 2.85 32.15 -21.64
N SER A 22 2.01 33.13 -21.97
CA SER A 22 0.73 33.37 -21.32
C SER A 22 -0.23 32.25 -21.73
N ASP A 23 -0.10 31.09 -21.10
CA ASP A 23 -1.11 30.05 -21.18
C ASP A 23 -2.30 30.46 -20.29
N GLY A 24 -3.51 30.21 -20.80
CA GLY A 24 -4.76 30.75 -20.29
C GLY A 24 -5.05 30.48 -18.81
N ASP A 25 -5.99 31.27 -18.29
CA ASP A 25 -6.56 31.26 -16.94
C ASP A 25 -7.18 29.88 -16.58
N ASP A 26 -6.34 28.88 -16.32
CA ASP A 26 -6.74 27.65 -15.66
C ASP A 26 -6.52 27.81 -14.15
N GLU A 27 -7.57 27.54 -13.36
CA GLU A 27 -7.58 27.54 -11.89
C GLU A 27 -6.42 26.75 -11.24
N VAL A 28 -5.77 25.86 -12.01
CA VAL A 28 -4.66 24.99 -11.62
C VAL A 28 -3.33 25.74 -11.46
N SER A 29 -3.17 26.92 -12.09
CA SER A 29 -1.88 27.65 -12.15
C SER A 29 -1.71 28.74 -11.09
N ARG A 30 -2.74 29.03 -10.26
CA ARG A 30 -2.76 30.20 -9.36
C ARG A 30 -1.69 30.25 -8.26
N GLY A 31 -0.85 29.22 -8.08
CA GLY A 31 0.15 29.17 -7.01
C GLY A 31 1.59 28.87 -7.44
N SER A 32 1.97 29.10 -8.70
CA SER A 32 3.26 28.61 -9.25
C SER A 32 3.97 29.54 -10.26
N HIS A 33 3.75 30.85 -10.21
CA HIS A 33 4.53 31.77 -11.02
C HIS A 33 5.78 32.21 -10.23
N LEU A 34 6.96 31.85 -10.73
CA LEU A 34 8.19 32.54 -10.35
C LEU A 34 8.12 33.92 -11.01
N HIS A 35 8.20 34.97 -10.21
CA HIS A 35 8.37 36.35 -10.71
C HIS A 35 9.79 36.51 -11.29
N ASP A 36 10.12 37.67 -11.86
CA ASP A 36 11.44 37.96 -12.43
C ASP A 36 12.61 37.76 -11.45
N THR A 37 12.32 37.65 -10.14
CA THR A 37 13.27 37.37 -9.08
C THR A 37 12.83 36.20 -8.18
N TYR A 38 13.81 35.51 -7.57
CA TYR A 38 13.60 34.42 -6.62
C TYR A 38 14.61 34.46 -5.47
N ARG A 39 14.28 33.81 -4.35
CA ARG A 39 15.17 33.57 -3.19
C ARG A 39 15.07 32.12 -2.76
N PHE A 40 16.12 31.55 -2.16
CA PHE A 40 16.12 30.14 -1.75
C PHE A 40 15.44 29.94 -0.39
N ALA A 41 15.54 30.93 0.48
CA ALA A 41 14.86 30.95 1.76
C ALA A 41 14.12 32.28 1.96
N ASP A 42 13.03 32.20 2.70
CA ASP A 42 12.27 33.31 3.21
C ASP A 42 12.67 33.57 4.68
N ASP A 43 12.69 34.84 5.05
CA ASP A 43 12.93 35.31 6.41
C ASP A 43 11.64 35.27 7.26
N SER A 44 11.80 35.01 8.57
CA SER A 44 10.70 34.94 9.52
C SER A 44 9.91 36.24 9.68
N GLU A 45 10.54 37.39 9.43
CA GLU A 45 9.91 38.70 9.62
C GLU A 45 8.94 39.08 8.48
N SER A 46 9.19 38.61 7.25
CA SER A 46 8.31 38.90 6.11
C SER A 46 7.18 37.88 5.90
N CYS A 47 7.34 36.64 6.37
CA CYS A 47 6.48 35.52 5.98
C CYS A 47 5.57 34.96 7.09
N ILE A 48 5.92 35.12 8.37
CA ILE A 48 5.09 34.61 9.48
C ILE A 48 4.12 35.71 9.92
N ASN A 49 2.98 35.77 9.23
CA ASN A 49 1.95 36.78 9.49
C ASN A 49 0.79 36.26 10.35
N THR A 50 0.71 34.94 10.56
CA THR A 50 -0.37 34.32 11.32
C THR A 50 0.12 33.77 12.66
N ILE A 51 -0.70 33.92 13.70
CA ILE A 51 -0.41 33.38 15.03
C ILE A 51 -0.42 31.84 15.00
N GLU A 52 -1.21 31.22 14.14
CA GLU A 52 -1.28 29.76 14.01
C GLU A 52 0.04 29.16 13.53
N GLU A 53 0.64 29.74 12.48
CA GLU A 53 1.97 29.35 12.00
C GLU A 53 3.04 29.63 13.06
N ALA A 54 3.03 30.82 13.68
CA ALA A 54 4.01 31.21 14.69
C ALA A 54 3.98 30.29 15.93
N VAL A 55 2.79 29.91 16.40
CA VAL A 55 2.62 29.04 17.57
C VAL A 55 3.05 27.60 17.29
N SER A 56 2.89 27.14 16.04
CA SER A 56 3.30 25.78 15.65
C SER A 56 4.82 25.56 15.79
N LEU A 57 5.60 26.63 15.67
CA LEU A 57 7.07 26.63 15.73
C LEU A 57 7.63 26.55 17.15
N LEU A 58 6.83 26.88 18.17
CA LEU A 58 7.27 26.85 19.57
C LEU A 58 7.46 25.42 20.09
N THR A 59 8.41 25.25 21.00
CA THR A 59 8.49 24.04 21.82
C THR A 59 7.30 23.96 22.78
N LEU A 60 7.04 22.77 23.34
CA LEU A 60 5.92 22.58 24.27
C LEU A 60 6.06 23.44 25.53
N ASP A 61 7.28 23.64 26.02
CA ASP A 61 7.54 24.39 27.25
C ASP A 61 7.44 25.90 27.04
N GLU A 62 7.92 26.41 25.90
CA GLU A 62 7.71 27.81 25.49
C GLU A 62 6.21 28.11 25.29
N LEU A 63 5.48 27.19 24.65
CA LEU A 63 4.04 27.30 24.47
C LEU A 63 3.28 27.27 25.81
N ARG A 64 3.70 26.45 26.78
CA ARG A 64 3.14 26.44 28.13
C ARG A 64 3.41 27.76 28.87
N GLY A 65 4.59 28.34 28.69
CA GLY A 65 4.94 29.67 29.23
C GLY A 65 3.99 30.75 28.72
N LEU A 66 3.80 30.80 27.40
CA LEU A 66 2.86 31.73 26.76
C LEU A 66 1.40 31.45 27.11
N ALA A 67 1.01 30.18 27.22
CA ALA A 67 -0.35 29.79 27.58
C ALA A 67 -0.73 30.20 29.01
N LYS A 68 0.20 30.15 29.97
CA LYS A 68 -0.01 30.64 31.35
C LYS A 68 -0.31 32.14 31.37
N GLU A 69 0.45 32.92 30.61
CA GLU A 69 0.28 34.37 30.49
C GLU A 69 -1.02 34.75 29.76
N ALA A 70 -1.35 34.00 28.71
CA ALA A 70 -2.57 34.13 27.94
C ALA A 70 -3.82 33.55 28.64
N LYS A 71 -3.66 32.92 29.82
CA LYS A 71 -4.71 32.22 30.58
C LYS A 71 -5.43 31.12 29.76
N VAL A 72 -4.68 30.42 28.92
CA VAL A 72 -5.16 29.32 28.08
C VAL A 72 -4.72 27.98 28.69
N GLN A 73 -5.62 27.00 28.71
CA GLN A 73 -5.35 25.66 29.23
C GLN A 73 -5.43 24.60 28.13
N GLY A 74 -4.58 23.58 28.22
CA GLY A 74 -4.55 22.44 27.31
C GLY A 74 -3.54 21.38 27.78
N LYS A 75 -3.80 20.11 27.48
CA LYS A 75 -2.97 18.99 27.97
C LYS A 75 -1.80 18.67 27.04
N ASN A 76 -1.97 18.91 25.74
CA ASN A 76 -0.97 18.63 24.69
C ASN A 76 -0.72 19.86 23.79
N LYS A 77 0.35 19.83 22.97
CA LYS A 77 0.74 20.94 22.07
C LYS A 77 -0.40 21.35 21.13
N ALA A 78 -1.15 20.39 20.60
CA ALA A 78 -2.24 20.65 19.66
C ALA A 78 -3.44 21.35 20.31
N GLU A 79 -3.85 20.93 21.51
CA GLU A 79 -4.91 21.57 22.29
C GLU A 79 -4.52 22.99 22.70
N LEU A 80 -3.28 23.18 23.16
CA LEU A 80 -2.74 24.50 23.49
C LEU A 80 -2.70 25.41 22.27
N THR A 81 -2.24 24.92 21.11
CA THR A 81 -2.20 25.68 19.86
C THR A 81 -3.61 26.09 19.43
N LYS A 82 -4.56 25.15 19.41
CA LYS A 82 -5.97 25.44 19.07
C LYS A 82 -6.62 26.41 20.06
N ALA A 83 -6.36 26.24 21.35
CA ALA A 83 -6.92 27.11 22.38
C ALA A 83 -6.34 28.53 22.31
N PHE A 84 -5.05 28.67 21.99
CA PHE A 84 -4.39 29.94 21.76
C PHE A 84 -4.91 30.65 20.48
N CYS A 85 -5.08 29.90 19.39
CA CYS A 85 -5.68 30.43 18.15
C CYS A 85 -7.14 30.85 18.35
N ARG A 86 -7.94 30.06 19.11
CA ARG A 86 -9.32 30.43 19.47
C ARG A 86 -9.40 31.69 20.34
N MET A 87 -8.48 31.86 21.29
CA MET A 87 -8.41 33.07 22.11
C MET A 87 -8.08 34.30 21.25
N SER A 88 -7.19 34.14 20.27
CA SER A 88 -6.86 35.20 19.32
C SER A 88 -8.03 35.57 18.39
N ALA A 89 -8.87 34.60 18.01
CA ALA A 89 -10.02 34.80 17.10
C ALA A 89 -11.31 35.29 17.78
N ARG A 90 -11.55 35.00 19.07
CA ARG A 90 -12.83 35.26 19.78
C ARG A 90 -13.10 36.72 20.18
N GLN A 91 -12.30 37.69 19.75
CA GLN A 91 -12.43 39.08 20.21
C GLN A 91 -12.63 40.08 19.07
N ILE A 92 -13.54 39.74 18.16
CA ILE A 92 -14.15 40.70 17.24
C ILE A 92 -15.53 41.07 17.81
N GLY A 93 -15.61 42.21 18.51
CA GLY A 93 -16.81 43.03 18.64
C GLY A 93 -17.75 42.81 19.83
N LEU A 94 -17.61 43.63 20.89
CA LEU A 94 -18.74 44.07 21.74
C LEU A 94 -19.21 45.49 21.38
N VAL A 95 -18.69 46.06 20.27
CA VAL A 95 -19.09 47.35 19.68
C VAL A 95 -20.06 47.16 18.50
N ALA A 96 -20.21 45.92 18.00
CA ALA A 96 -21.12 45.59 16.89
C ALA A 96 -22.61 45.50 17.32
N VAL A 97 -22.92 45.58 18.61
CA VAL A 97 -24.29 45.47 19.16
C VAL A 97 -24.71 46.77 19.87
N GLY A 98 -24.50 47.93 19.23
CA GLY A 98 -25.36 49.11 19.36
C GLY A 98 -25.77 49.68 20.75
N VAL A 99 -25.13 49.34 21.87
CA VAL A 99 -25.53 49.89 23.19
C VAL A 99 -24.70 51.13 23.53
N ARG A 100 -25.23 52.32 23.24
CA ARG A 100 -24.75 53.60 23.79
C ARG A 100 -25.39 53.82 25.16
N ARG A 101 -24.59 53.92 26.23
CA ARG A 101 -25.06 54.47 27.51
C ARG A 101 -25.04 55.99 27.43
N SER A 102 -26.20 56.62 27.52
CA SER A 102 -26.35 58.07 27.65
C SER A 102 -26.15 58.49 29.11
N SER A 103 -25.07 59.20 29.40
CA SER A 103 -24.91 59.97 30.63
C SER A 103 -25.05 61.45 30.31
N THR A 104 -26.11 62.06 30.84
CA THR A 104 -26.40 63.49 30.82
C THR A 104 -25.52 64.24 31.82
N ASN A 105 -24.64 65.11 31.32
CA ASN A 105 -24.41 66.51 31.74
C ASN A 105 -22.96 66.95 31.52
N GLY A 106 -22.80 68.10 30.85
CA GLY A 106 -21.67 69.01 31.11
C GLY A 106 -20.64 69.15 30.00
N SER A 107 -20.92 70.10 29.11
CA SER A 107 -20.07 70.76 28.11
C SER A 107 -18.58 70.92 28.43
N ALA A 108 -17.69 70.63 27.46
CA ALA A 108 -17.00 71.65 26.66
C ALA A 108 -15.85 71.05 25.81
N ASP A 109 -15.87 71.47 24.55
CA ASP A 109 -14.75 71.68 23.64
C ASP A 109 -14.15 70.51 22.83
N SER A 110 -13.60 70.93 21.71
CA SER A 110 -13.62 70.31 20.39
C SER A 110 -12.24 69.74 20.07
N GLY A 111 -12.19 68.49 19.59
CA GLY A 111 -10.93 67.88 19.18
C GLY A 111 -11.16 66.49 18.59
N ASP A 112 -11.27 66.44 17.27
CA ASP A 112 -11.38 65.28 16.41
C ASP A 112 -10.38 64.17 16.77
N SER A 113 -10.86 62.94 16.99
CA SER A 113 -10.06 61.71 17.05
C SER A 113 -10.96 60.48 16.88
N LEU A 114 -11.29 60.22 15.62
CA LEU A 114 -11.89 58.96 15.16
C LEU A 114 -10.88 57.80 15.26
N GLY A 115 -11.21 56.82 16.10
CA GLY A 115 -10.98 55.38 15.82
C GLY A 115 -9.63 54.77 16.18
N GLY A 116 -9.67 53.69 16.97
CA GLY A 116 -8.64 52.64 16.91
C GLY A 116 -8.23 52.00 18.24
N GLN A 117 -8.97 51.00 18.72
CA GLN A 117 -8.43 49.98 19.63
C GLN A 117 -8.96 48.60 19.25
N ASP A 118 -8.02 47.70 18.90
CA ASP A 118 -8.05 46.22 18.89
C ASP A 118 -7.41 45.44 17.69
N PRO A 119 -6.34 45.95 17.02
CA PRO A 119 -5.34 45.11 16.34
C PRO A 119 -4.11 44.76 17.22
N ASN A 120 -3.98 45.37 18.40
CA ASN A 120 -2.71 45.49 19.13
C ASN A 120 -2.29 44.21 19.89
N ARG A 121 -3.23 43.36 20.29
CA ARG A 121 -2.92 42.16 21.09
C ARG A 121 -2.37 41.01 20.24
N ASN A 122 -2.88 40.84 19.03
CA ASN A 122 -2.39 39.83 18.09
C ASN A 122 -0.97 40.16 17.62
N THR A 123 -0.72 41.43 17.30
CA THR A 123 0.63 41.92 16.98
C THR A 123 1.59 41.82 18.17
N HIS A 124 1.11 42.03 19.40
CA HIS A 124 1.91 41.87 20.62
C HIS A 124 2.35 40.42 20.83
N PHE A 125 1.43 39.46 20.76
CA PHE A 125 1.79 38.05 20.91
C PHE A 125 2.65 37.53 19.76
N LEU A 126 2.39 37.97 18.52
CA LEU A 126 3.24 37.62 17.37
C LEU A 126 4.68 38.11 17.56
N LYS A 127 4.87 39.38 17.93
CA LYS A 127 6.20 39.94 18.25
C LYS A 127 6.90 39.17 19.37
N LYS A 128 6.15 38.79 20.40
CA LYS A 128 6.69 38.02 21.53
C LYS A 128 7.11 36.61 21.13
N ILE A 129 6.31 35.93 20.30
CA ILE A 129 6.62 34.61 19.77
C ILE A 129 7.88 34.66 18.88
N LEU A 130 7.99 35.68 18.01
CA LEU A 130 9.19 35.90 17.19
C LEU A 130 10.42 36.22 18.04
N ALA A 131 10.27 36.95 19.15
CA ALA A 131 11.37 37.21 20.09
C ALA A 131 11.84 35.96 20.84
N ILE A 132 10.93 35.01 21.14
CA ILE A 132 11.26 33.73 21.79
C ILE A 132 11.95 32.78 20.82
N THR A 133 11.42 32.67 19.60
CA THR A 133 11.90 31.73 18.57
C THR A 133 13.21 32.16 17.90
N GLY A 134 13.51 33.46 17.87
CA GLY A 134 14.71 33.99 17.25
C GLY A 134 14.65 33.98 15.72
N PRO A 135 15.78 34.26 15.03
CA PRO A 135 15.83 34.35 13.57
C PRO A 135 15.60 32.96 12.95
N MET A 136 14.49 32.82 12.22
CA MET A 136 14.15 31.59 11.52
C MET A 136 14.17 31.82 10.01
N ILE A 137 14.49 30.75 9.29
CA ILE A 137 14.40 30.72 7.84
C ILE A 137 13.46 29.60 7.43
N ARG A 138 12.64 29.85 6.41
CA ARG A 138 11.80 28.84 5.76
C ARG A 138 12.29 28.68 4.33
N LEU A 139 12.26 27.48 3.78
CA LEU A 139 12.50 27.33 2.34
C LEU A 139 11.43 28.08 1.55
N SER A 140 11.84 28.81 0.53
CA SER A 140 10.90 29.57 -0.29
C SER A 140 9.97 28.60 -1.03
N GLU A 141 8.66 28.80 -0.91
CA GLU A 141 7.65 27.89 -1.45
C GLU A 141 7.78 27.66 -2.97
N PRO A 142 8.03 28.68 -3.82
CA PRO A 142 8.23 28.47 -5.26
C PRO A 142 9.46 27.61 -5.57
N VAL A 143 10.54 27.78 -4.81
CA VAL A 143 11.78 27.01 -5.00
C VAL A 143 11.60 25.58 -4.51
N PHE A 144 10.94 25.39 -3.37
CA PHE A 144 10.60 24.07 -2.84
C PHE A 144 9.73 23.29 -3.84
N LYS A 145 8.66 23.89 -4.36
CA LYS A 145 7.81 23.29 -5.39
C LYS A 145 8.58 22.99 -6.68
N LEU A 146 9.51 23.86 -7.09
CA LEU A 146 10.37 23.59 -8.24
C LEU A 146 11.22 22.33 -8.02
N PHE A 147 11.87 22.19 -6.86
CA PHE A 147 12.67 21.01 -6.56
C PHE A 147 11.82 19.76 -6.36
N GLU A 148 10.60 19.87 -5.84
CA GLU A 148 9.63 18.76 -5.83
C GLU A 148 9.32 18.29 -7.25
N ARG A 149 9.04 19.23 -8.17
CA ARG A 149 8.79 18.90 -9.58
C ARG A 149 10.00 18.28 -10.25
N VAL A 150 11.19 18.82 -10.03
CA VAL A 150 12.45 18.25 -10.55
C VAL A 150 12.66 16.86 -9.98
N HIS A 151 12.39 16.64 -8.69
CA HIS A 151 12.47 15.34 -8.06
C HIS A 151 11.48 14.36 -8.70
N LEU A 152 10.21 14.75 -8.86
CA LEU A 152 9.16 13.97 -9.50
C LEU A 152 9.57 13.57 -10.93
N VAL A 153 10.06 14.51 -11.74
CA VAL A 153 10.46 14.25 -13.14
C VAL A 153 11.73 13.40 -13.21
N PHE A 154 12.72 13.67 -12.34
CA PHE A 154 14.00 12.97 -12.36
C PHE A 154 13.88 11.54 -11.81
N TYR A 155 13.34 11.39 -10.59
CA TYR A 155 13.21 10.09 -9.94
C TYR A 155 11.96 9.32 -10.38
N ARG A 156 11.02 9.99 -11.05
CA ARG A 156 9.75 9.38 -11.50
C ARG A 156 9.02 8.69 -10.35
N SER A 157 9.20 9.24 -9.15
CA SER A 157 8.65 8.76 -7.91
C SER A 157 7.59 9.72 -7.45
N THR A 158 6.41 9.20 -7.16
CA THR A 158 5.31 9.92 -6.53
C THR A 158 5.53 10.11 -5.04
N GLU A 159 6.48 9.38 -4.45
CA GLU A 159 6.83 9.44 -3.03
C GLU A 159 8.16 10.17 -2.84
N TRP A 160 8.14 11.22 -2.02
CA TRP A 160 9.36 11.92 -1.61
C TRP A 160 10.04 11.11 -0.50
N THR A 161 11.12 10.40 -0.85
CA THR A 161 11.89 9.62 0.12
C THR A 161 13.37 9.95 0.02
N GLU A 162 14.01 10.21 1.16
CA GLU A 162 15.48 10.40 1.27
C GLU A 162 16.25 9.22 0.66
N LYS A 163 15.64 8.02 0.66
CA LYS A 163 16.16 6.77 0.10
C LYS A 163 16.55 6.88 -1.38
N SER A 164 15.89 7.76 -2.15
CA SER A 164 16.17 7.94 -3.58
C SER A 164 17.57 8.53 -3.83
N LEU A 165 18.00 9.46 -2.97
CA LEU A 165 19.35 10.04 -3.01
C LEU A 165 20.39 9.07 -2.43
N THR A 166 20.06 8.35 -1.35
CA THR A 166 20.96 7.39 -0.70
C THR A 166 21.37 6.26 -1.65
N THR A 167 20.47 5.79 -2.51
CA THR A 167 20.74 4.70 -3.45
C THR A 167 21.84 5.07 -4.44
N ILE A 168 21.78 6.28 -5.02
CA ILE A 168 22.80 6.79 -5.95
C ILE A 168 24.15 6.95 -5.24
N ILE A 169 24.15 7.44 -4.00
CA ILE A 169 25.36 7.62 -3.20
C ILE A 169 26.02 6.27 -2.89
N LEU A 170 25.24 5.29 -2.43
CA LEU A 170 25.76 3.95 -2.10
C LEU A 170 26.29 3.20 -3.31
N ALA A 171 25.65 3.37 -4.48
CA ALA A 171 26.13 2.82 -5.74
C ALA A 171 27.50 3.42 -6.13
N LYS A 172 27.65 4.74 -6.02
CA LYS A 172 28.94 5.42 -6.30
C LYS A 172 30.06 5.02 -5.36
N MET A 173 29.73 4.53 -4.15
CA MET A 173 30.71 4.02 -3.19
C MET A 173 31.11 2.55 -3.44
N ALA A 174 30.63 1.89 -4.50
CA ALA A 174 30.95 0.51 -4.89
C ALA A 174 30.73 -0.55 -3.79
N ARG A 175 29.85 -0.28 -2.82
CA ARG A 175 29.58 -1.21 -1.70
C ARG A 175 28.59 -2.34 -2.04
N ARG A 176 28.00 -2.34 -3.23
CA ARG A 176 26.97 -3.30 -3.66
C ARG A 176 27.18 -3.70 -5.12
N ASN A 177 27.04 -4.99 -5.41
CA ASN A 177 27.01 -5.54 -6.76
C ASN A 177 25.56 -5.59 -7.27
N TYR A 178 25.34 -5.12 -8.49
CA TYR A 178 24.01 -5.05 -9.11
C TYR A 178 23.90 -6.07 -10.25
N PRO A 179 22.67 -6.58 -10.52
CA PRO A 179 22.40 -7.46 -11.65
C PRO A 179 22.72 -6.78 -12.98
N GLU A 180 23.01 -7.60 -13.99
CA GLU A 180 23.24 -7.12 -15.35
C GLU A 180 21.92 -7.01 -16.12
N TYR A 181 21.64 -5.83 -16.66
CA TYR A 181 20.48 -5.54 -17.50
C TYR A 181 20.72 -4.29 -18.34
N ILE A 182 19.87 -4.08 -19.34
CA ILE A 182 19.92 -2.92 -20.22
C ILE A 182 19.14 -1.78 -19.57
N ALA A 183 19.86 -0.75 -19.12
CA ALA A 183 19.24 0.49 -18.65
C ALA A 183 18.77 1.33 -19.86
N CYS A 184 17.47 1.64 -19.91
CA CYS A 184 16.84 2.47 -20.91
C CYS A 184 15.95 3.53 -20.23
N ARG A 185 16.31 4.79 -20.44
CA ARG A 185 15.58 5.94 -19.89
C ARG A 185 15.06 6.81 -21.04
N SER A 186 13.74 6.82 -21.26
CA SER A 186 13.12 7.76 -22.21
C SER A 186 13.29 9.22 -21.74
N ALA A 187 13.49 10.15 -22.66
CA ALA A 187 13.48 11.58 -22.34
C ALA A 187 12.06 12.15 -22.18
N ASN A 188 11.05 11.48 -22.74
CA ASN A 188 9.72 12.04 -22.99
C ASN A 188 8.61 11.28 -22.24
N ILE A 189 8.71 11.15 -20.91
CA ILE A 189 7.58 10.61 -20.11
C ILE A 189 6.38 11.56 -20.15
N PHE A 190 6.66 12.86 -20.02
CA PHE A 190 5.67 13.91 -20.11
C PHE A 190 5.86 14.61 -21.46
N PRO A 191 4.94 14.46 -22.42
CA PRO A 191 5.04 15.09 -23.74
C PRO A 191 5.03 16.62 -23.69
N SER A 192 4.38 17.20 -22.67
CA SER A 192 4.25 18.65 -22.51
C SER A 192 4.19 19.03 -21.03
N ARG A 193 4.41 20.32 -20.75
CA ARG A 193 4.20 20.90 -19.42
C ARG A 193 2.77 20.68 -18.93
N GLN A 194 1.78 20.81 -19.83
CA GLN A 194 0.37 20.61 -19.48
C GLN A 194 0.11 19.19 -18.99
N HIS A 195 0.69 18.16 -19.64
CA HIS A 195 0.55 16.78 -19.19
C HIS A 195 1.12 16.59 -17.78
N LEU A 196 2.30 17.15 -17.50
CA LEU A 196 2.90 17.07 -16.16
C LEU A 196 2.02 17.74 -15.10
N VAL A 197 1.49 18.93 -15.40
CA VAL A 197 0.62 19.68 -14.47
C VAL A 197 -0.70 18.94 -14.23
N GLU A 198 -1.29 18.34 -15.28
CA GLU A 198 -2.49 17.51 -15.16
C GLU A 198 -2.23 16.25 -14.32
N PHE A 199 -1.08 15.60 -14.51
CA PHE A 199 -0.66 14.47 -13.68
C PHE A 199 -0.49 14.88 -12.21
N GLU A 200 0.19 15.99 -11.92
CA GLU A 200 0.29 16.54 -10.56
C GLU A 200 -1.08 16.80 -9.93
N PHE A 201 -2.00 17.40 -10.70
CA PHE A 201 -3.36 17.65 -10.24
C PHE A 201 -4.06 16.34 -9.87
N SER A 202 -3.94 15.31 -10.73
CA SER A 202 -4.53 14.00 -10.47
C SER A 202 -4.00 13.35 -9.18
N MET A 203 -2.69 13.47 -8.92
CA MET A 203 -2.08 13.00 -7.67
C MET A 203 -2.60 13.72 -6.44
N ARG A 204 -2.75 15.06 -6.51
CA ARG A 204 -3.28 15.85 -5.38
C ARG A 204 -4.74 15.45 -5.07
N LYS A 205 -5.55 15.23 -6.10
CA LYS A 205 -6.93 14.74 -5.94
C LYS A 205 -7.00 13.33 -5.39
N GLU A 206 -6.10 12.45 -5.80
CA GLU A 206 -6.00 11.11 -5.25
C GLU A 206 -5.65 11.15 -3.76
N TYR A 207 -4.67 11.99 -3.39
CA TYR A 207 -4.26 12.20 -2.00
C TYR A 207 -5.39 12.79 -1.15
N GLU A 208 -6.15 13.77 -1.67
CA GLU A 208 -7.34 14.31 -1.01
C GLU A 208 -8.34 13.20 -0.65
N VAL A 209 -8.58 12.26 -1.57
CA VAL A 209 -9.47 11.12 -1.33
C VAL A 209 -8.88 10.13 -0.32
N ASP A 210 -7.58 9.85 -0.38
CA ASP A 210 -6.90 8.99 0.60
C ASP A 210 -6.94 9.57 2.02
N GLN A 211 -6.79 10.88 2.17
CA GLN A 211 -6.97 11.56 3.46
C GLN A 211 -8.35 11.35 4.07
N ILE A 212 -9.39 11.26 3.24
CA ILE A 212 -10.75 11.04 3.71
C ILE A 212 -10.97 9.58 4.10
N LEU A 213 -10.46 8.63 3.30
CA LEU A 213 -10.78 7.20 3.46
C LEU A 213 -9.82 6.42 4.37
N GLU A 214 -8.53 6.75 4.37
CA GLU A 214 -7.49 5.94 5.01
C GLU A 214 -6.93 6.58 6.28
N PHE A 215 -6.73 7.91 6.29
CA PHE A 215 -5.96 8.59 7.34
C PHE A 215 -6.80 9.15 8.50
N ASN A 216 -8.08 9.50 8.29
CA ASN A 216 -8.93 10.14 9.30
C ASN A 216 -9.89 9.19 10.05
N GLY A 217 -9.59 7.88 10.06
CA GLY A 217 -10.47 6.85 10.63
C GLY A 217 -11.63 6.48 9.68
N PRO A 218 -12.63 5.70 10.14
CA PRO A 218 -13.73 5.27 9.27
C PRO A 218 -14.51 6.51 8.78
N PRO A 219 -14.60 6.72 7.45
CA PRO A 219 -15.26 7.89 6.91
C PRO A 219 -16.75 7.87 7.29
N GLY A 220 -17.22 8.96 7.89
CA GLY A 220 -18.66 9.20 8.02
C GLY A 220 -19.33 9.39 6.66
N GLU A 221 -20.66 9.45 6.64
CA GLU A 221 -21.43 9.65 5.41
C GLU A 221 -21.02 10.90 4.63
N GLU A 222 -20.68 11.98 5.35
CA GLU A 222 -20.18 13.24 4.76
C GLU A 222 -18.84 13.06 4.03
N GLY A 223 -17.91 12.30 4.62
CA GLY A 223 -16.64 11.97 3.98
C GLY A 223 -16.86 11.17 2.69
N LEU A 224 -17.76 10.19 2.72
CA LEU A 224 -18.12 9.41 1.54
C LEU A 224 -18.75 10.28 0.44
N ARG A 225 -19.63 11.23 0.80
CA ARG A 225 -20.21 12.20 -0.16
C ARG A 225 -19.14 13.08 -0.79
N LYS A 226 -18.19 13.58 0.00
CA LYS A 226 -17.07 14.38 -0.50
C LYS A 226 -16.22 13.61 -1.52
N VAL A 227 -15.98 12.30 -1.30
CA VAL A 227 -15.28 11.45 -2.29
C VAL A 227 -16.05 11.39 -3.61
N LEU A 228 -17.38 11.30 -3.56
CA LEU A 228 -18.22 11.30 -4.77
C LEU A 228 -18.21 12.65 -5.48
N GLU A 229 -18.24 13.77 -4.75
CA GLU A 229 -18.13 15.12 -5.33
C GLU A 229 -16.80 15.30 -6.06
N VAL A 230 -15.70 14.86 -5.45
CA VAL A 230 -14.38 14.87 -6.09
C VAL A 230 -14.40 14.03 -7.36
N PHE A 231 -14.93 12.81 -7.32
CA PHE A 231 -15.03 11.96 -8.50
C PHE A 231 -15.90 12.58 -9.61
N GLN A 232 -17.07 13.14 -9.27
CA GLN A 232 -17.97 13.78 -10.22
C GLN A 232 -17.30 14.96 -10.93
N SER A 233 -16.46 15.73 -10.22
CA SER A 233 -15.71 16.84 -10.81
C SER A 233 -14.70 16.41 -11.88
N ILE A 234 -14.13 15.20 -11.75
CA ILE A 234 -13.09 14.67 -12.66
C ILE A 234 -13.63 13.67 -13.70
N ALA A 235 -14.82 13.11 -13.49
CA ALA A 235 -15.35 12.00 -14.28
C ALA A 235 -15.42 12.27 -15.80
N PRO A 236 -15.82 13.47 -16.29
CA PRO A 236 -15.82 13.76 -17.72
C PRO A 236 -14.41 13.69 -18.33
N ARG A 237 -13.42 14.31 -17.67
CA ARG A 237 -12.02 14.32 -18.12
C ARG A 237 -11.39 12.93 -18.02
N TRP A 238 -11.71 12.16 -16.97
CA TRP A 238 -11.27 10.77 -16.84
C TRP A 238 -11.72 9.89 -18.02
N ARG A 239 -12.98 10.01 -18.46
CA ARG A 239 -13.52 9.29 -19.63
C ARG A 239 -12.87 9.70 -20.94
N GLU A 240 -12.49 10.97 -21.07
CA GLU A 240 -11.74 11.47 -22.21
C GLU A 240 -10.32 10.88 -22.24
N LEU A 241 -9.61 10.90 -21.10
CA LEU A 241 -8.28 10.33 -20.96
C LEU A 241 -8.24 8.82 -21.26
N ILE A 242 -9.27 8.06 -20.87
CA ILE A 242 -9.38 6.63 -21.24
C ILE A 242 -9.48 6.48 -22.77
N ARG A 243 -10.28 7.31 -23.44
CA ARG A 243 -10.43 7.27 -24.90
C ARG A 243 -9.13 7.64 -25.62
N GLU A 244 -8.52 8.76 -25.23
CA GLU A 244 -7.22 9.21 -25.78
C GLU A 244 -6.14 8.13 -25.63
N GLU A 245 -6.05 7.49 -24.46
CA GLU A 245 -5.04 6.47 -24.21
C GLU A 245 -5.33 5.16 -24.95
N ASN A 246 -6.61 4.81 -25.14
CA ASN A 246 -7.00 3.65 -25.96
C ASN A 246 -6.63 3.87 -27.44
N ASP A 247 -6.80 5.09 -27.94
CA ASP A 247 -6.39 5.45 -29.29
C ASP A 247 -4.86 5.38 -29.45
N ARG A 248 -4.10 5.82 -28.44
CA ARG A 248 -2.63 5.68 -28.42
C ARG A 248 -2.18 4.21 -28.38
N GLU A 249 -2.85 3.36 -27.62
CA GLU A 249 -2.55 1.93 -27.58
C GLU A 249 -2.74 1.26 -28.94
N ASN A 250 -3.79 1.64 -29.66
CA ASN A 250 -4.07 1.03 -30.96
C ASN A 250 -3.15 1.52 -32.09
N HIS A 251 -2.57 2.72 -31.97
CA HIS A 251 -1.91 3.38 -33.11
C HIS A 251 -0.47 3.84 -32.87
N VAL A 252 -0.03 4.01 -31.62
CA VAL A 252 1.23 4.70 -31.28
C VAL A 252 2.23 3.81 -30.55
N TYR A 253 1.78 2.96 -29.63
CA TYR A 253 2.69 2.08 -28.90
C TYR A 253 3.05 0.84 -29.72
N GLU A 254 4.32 0.70 -30.08
CA GLU A 254 4.85 -0.59 -30.50
C GLU A 254 5.12 -1.46 -29.26
N PHE A 255 4.72 -2.74 -29.31
CA PHE A 255 5.09 -3.79 -28.36
C PHE A 255 5.15 -3.39 -26.87
N GLY A 256 3.99 -3.11 -26.24
CA GLY A 256 3.87 -3.07 -24.78
C GLY A 256 4.61 -1.95 -24.05
N GLU A 257 5.20 -0.99 -24.79
CA GLU A 257 5.89 0.19 -24.26
C GLU A 257 5.02 1.07 -23.35
N GLY A 258 3.70 1.05 -23.57
CA GLY A 258 2.73 1.85 -22.82
C GLY A 258 2.50 1.37 -21.38
N GLY A 259 2.74 0.09 -21.06
CA GLY A 259 2.32 -0.51 -19.79
C GLY A 259 2.85 0.24 -18.57
N TYR A 260 4.17 0.30 -18.41
CA TYR A 260 4.79 1.00 -17.28
C TYR A 260 4.57 2.51 -17.33
N LEU A 261 4.57 3.13 -18.52
CA LEU A 261 4.48 4.58 -18.66
C LEU A 261 3.09 5.14 -18.33
N ARG A 262 2.02 4.37 -18.54
CA ARG A 262 0.63 4.76 -18.20
C ARG A 262 0.45 5.16 -16.75
N ARG A 263 1.31 4.71 -15.83
CA ARG A 263 1.28 5.15 -14.42
C ARG A 263 1.50 6.65 -14.26
N PHE A 264 2.15 7.29 -15.23
CA PHE A 264 2.43 8.73 -15.26
C PHE A 264 1.37 9.53 -16.02
N ASN A 265 0.31 8.86 -16.49
CA ASN A 265 -0.86 9.50 -17.06
C ASN A 265 -1.88 9.80 -15.94
N ALA A 266 -2.50 10.97 -15.97
CA ALA A 266 -3.56 11.37 -15.03
C ALA A 266 -4.73 10.36 -14.97
N GLY A 267 -5.01 9.67 -16.07
CA GLY A 267 -6.02 8.61 -16.16
C GLY A 267 -5.77 7.47 -15.16
N HIS A 268 -4.51 7.18 -14.82
CA HIS A 268 -4.17 6.16 -13.84
C HIS A 268 -4.63 6.55 -12.42
N ALA A 269 -4.32 7.77 -11.97
CA ALA A 269 -4.76 8.26 -10.65
C ALA A 269 -6.28 8.43 -10.59
N PHE A 270 -6.90 8.97 -11.65
CA PHE A 270 -8.36 9.11 -11.74
C PHE A 270 -9.09 7.77 -11.72
N THR A 271 -8.55 6.73 -12.34
CA THR A 271 -9.13 5.37 -12.25
C THR A 271 -9.06 4.82 -10.83
N ARG A 272 -8.01 5.13 -10.05
CA ARG A 272 -7.95 4.79 -8.62
C ARG A 272 -8.98 5.56 -7.80
N ILE A 273 -9.25 6.82 -8.13
CA ILE A 273 -10.33 7.60 -7.52
C ILE A 273 -11.69 6.98 -7.87
N ALA A 274 -11.93 6.60 -9.12
CA ALA A 274 -13.16 5.92 -9.55
C ALA A 274 -13.40 4.61 -8.79
N HIS A 275 -12.35 3.80 -8.59
CA HIS A 275 -12.43 2.61 -7.74
C HIS A 275 -12.83 2.92 -6.29
N LYS A 276 -12.26 3.97 -5.69
CA LYS A 276 -12.61 4.42 -4.33
C LYS A 276 -14.03 5.00 -4.27
N ALA A 277 -14.47 5.69 -5.33
CA ALA A 277 -15.84 6.18 -5.47
C ALA A 277 -16.86 5.04 -5.55
N ALA A 278 -16.55 3.94 -6.25
CA ALA A 278 -17.39 2.73 -6.24
C ALA A 278 -17.55 2.17 -4.82
N HIS A 279 -16.46 2.10 -4.05
CA HIS A 279 -16.54 1.71 -2.64
C HIS A 279 -17.44 2.66 -1.83
N ALA A 280 -17.33 3.98 -2.03
CA ALA A 280 -18.17 4.97 -1.36
C ALA A 280 -19.66 4.83 -1.72
N LEU A 281 -19.99 4.60 -3.00
CA LEU A 281 -21.37 4.32 -3.46
C LEU A 281 -21.95 3.10 -2.75
N GLY A 282 -21.18 2.03 -2.61
CA GLY A 282 -21.61 0.82 -1.92
C GLY A 282 -21.85 1.00 -0.43
N ARG A 283 -21.07 1.88 0.23
CA ARG A 283 -21.27 2.26 1.64
C ARG A 283 -22.48 3.17 1.84
N LEU A 284 -22.84 3.97 0.82
CA LEU A 284 -24.02 4.83 0.80
C LEU A 284 -25.28 4.11 0.27
N HIS A 285 -25.20 2.79 0.04
CA HIS A 285 -26.30 1.98 -0.51
C HIS A 285 -26.80 2.40 -1.89
N ARG A 286 -25.99 3.15 -2.66
CA ARG A 286 -26.27 3.56 -4.05
C ARG A 286 -25.84 2.47 -5.03
N TYR A 287 -26.43 1.29 -4.89
CA TYR A 287 -25.97 0.06 -5.55
C TYR A 287 -26.07 0.08 -7.08
N ARG A 288 -27.05 0.81 -7.64
CA ARG A 288 -27.18 0.96 -9.10
C ARG A 288 -25.99 1.69 -9.70
N GLU A 289 -25.67 2.86 -9.16
CA GLU A 289 -24.53 3.66 -9.61
C GLU A 289 -23.20 2.94 -9.36
N GLU A 290 -23.11 2.19 -8.25
CA GLU A 290 -21.94 1.32 -7.99
C GLU A 290 -21.78 0.27 -9.09
N HIS A 291 -22.87 -0.38 -9.51
CA HIS A 291 -22.86 -1.38 -10.60
C HIS A 291 -22.48 -0.77 -11.95
N GLU A 292 -23.05 0.39 -12.29
CA GLU A 292 -22.73 1.12 -13.51
C GLU A 292 -21.24 1.51 -13.56
N LEU A 293 -20.70 2.05 -12.46
CA LEU A 293 -19.29 2.45 -12.36
C LEU A 293 -18.35 1.24 -12.40
N LEU A 294 -18.69 0.11 -11.74
CA LEU A 294 -17.91 -1.12 -11.83
C LEU A 294 -17.91 -1.70 -13.25
N THR A 295 -19.02 -1.56 -13.99
CA THR A 295 -19.11 -1.97 -15.38
C THR A 295 -18.22 -1.08 -16.26
N GLU A 296 -18.23 0.24 -16.05
CA GLU A 296 -17.32 1.18 -16.73
C GLU A 296 -15.84 0.87 -16.45
N LEU A 297 -15.49 0.57 -15.18
CA LEU A 297 -14.15 0.16 -14.79
C LEU A 297 -13.69 -1.17 -15.43
N LEU A 298 -14.61 -2.13 -15.59
CA LEU A 298 -14.32 -3.43 -16.23
C LEU A 298 -14.25 -3.35 -17.76
N ASN A 299 -14.93 -2.39 -18.38
CA ASN A 299 -14.89 -2.21 -19.83
C ASN A 299 -13.55 -1.66 -20.32
N GLN A 300 -12.87 -0.82 -19.54
CA GLN A 300 -11.50 -0.39 -19.84
C GLN A 300 -10.48 -1.46 -19.41
N ARG A 301 -9.36 -1.56 -20.14
CA ARG A 301 -8.28 -2.53 -19.88
C ARG A 301 -6.90 -1.87 -19.70
N LEU A 302 -6.85 -0.55 -19.62
CA LEU A 302 -5.60 0.21 -19.69
C LEU A 302 -5.01 0.48 -18.30
N PHE A 303 -5.88 0.77 -17.33
CA PHE A 303 -5.51 1.21 -15.99
C PHE A 303 -6.02 0.22 -14.93
N HIS A 304 -5.18 -0.04 -13.93
CA HIS A 304 -5.48 -0.92 -12.78
C HIS A 304 -5.90 -2.36 -13.13
N PRO A 305 -5.23 -3.08 -14.05
CA PRO A 305 -5.63 -4.44 -14.45
C PRO A 305 -5.69 -5.42 -13.28
N ALA A 306 -4.79 -5.31 -12.28
CA ALA A 306 -4.78 -6.17 -11.10
C ALA A 306 -6.06 -6.10 -10.25
N ARG A 307 -6.82 -5.00 -10.35
CA ARG A 307 -8.05 -4.78 -9.56
C ARG A 307 -9.29 -5.42 -10.20
N ARG A 308 -9.19 -5.92 -11.43
CA ARG A 308 -10.34 -6.47 -12.18
C ARG A 308 -11.03 -7.60 -11.43
N GLY A 309 -10.27 -8.51 -10.81
CA GLY A 309 -10.84 -9.59 -10.00
C GLY A 309 -11.67 -9.07 -8.83
N ALA A 310 -11.23 -8.02 -8.13
CA ALA A 310 -12.00 -7.37 -7.07
C ALA A 310 -13.27 -6.70 -7.62
N TRP A 311 -13.18 -6.05 -8.80
CA TRP A 311 -14.34 -5.45 -9.46
C TRP A 311 -15.38 -6.49 -9.87
N TYR A 312 -14.96 -7.63 -10.45
CA TYR A 312 -15.85 -8.74 -10.77
C TYR A 312 -16.52 -9.34 -9.53
N GLN A 313 -15.75 -9.60 -8.47
CA GLN A 313 -16.31 -10.12 -7.22
C GLN A 313 -17.38 -9.20 -6.64
N ARG A 314 -17.12 -7.88 -6.65
CA ARG A 314 -18.07 -6.90 -6.16
C ARG A 314 -19.30 -6.79 -7.07
N LYS A 315 -19.11 -6.72 -8.39
CA LYS A 315 -20.19 -6.68 -9.38
C LYS A 315 -21.11 -7.90 -9.28
N ALA A 316 -20.55 -9.11 -9.22
CA ALA A 316 -21.31 -10.35 -9.07
C ALA A 316 -22.08 -10.40 -7.72
N LEU A 317 -21.56 -9.77 -6.67
CA LEU A 317 -22.27 -9.62 -5.39
C LEU A 317 -23.45 -8.66 -5.51
N LEU A 318 -23.28 -7.54 -6.20
CA LEU A 318 -24.36 -6.58 -6.45
C LEU A 318 -25.49 -7.23 -7.25
N GLU A 319 -25.13 -7.92 -8.32
CA GLU A 319 -26.07 -8.65 -9.19
C GLU A 319 -26.82 -9.74 -8.40
N GLU A 320 -26.15 -10.52 -7.55
CA GLU A 320 -26.83 -11.55 -6.74
C GLU A 320 -27.84 -10.94 -5.75
N ARG A 321 -27.50 -9.83 -5.09
CA ARG A 321 -28.18 -9.40 -3.85
C ARG A 321 -29.06 -8.16 -3.99
N TYR A 322 -28.66 -7.19 -4.80
CA TYR A 322 -29.21 -5.83 -4.75
C TYR A 322 -29.86 -5.39 -6.07
N MET A 323 -29.35 -5.83 -7.22
CA MET A 323 -29.82 -5.32 -8.52
C MET A 323 -31.29 -5.65 -8.80
N TRP A 324 -31.82 -6.77 -8.34
CA TRP A 324 -33.25 -7.09 -8.52
C TRP A 324 -34.23 -6.10 -7.85
N VAL A 325 -33.75 -5.26 -6.91
CA VAL A 325 -34.50 -4.16 -6.28
C VAL A 325 -34.15 -2.82 -6.92
N ALA A 326 -32.88 -2.61 -7.24
CA ALA A 326 -32.36 -1.33 -7.72
C ALA A 326 -32.60 -1.08 -9.23
N ASP A 327 -33.05 -2.10 -9.95
CA ASP A 327 -33.38 -2.05 -11.37
C ASP A 327 -34.64 -1.23 -11.64
N VAL A 328 -34.54 -0.25 -12.54
CA VAL A 328 -35.63 0.69 -12.88
C VAL A 328 -36.59 0.08 -13.88
N ASP A 329 -36.10 -0.79 -14.77
CA ASP A 329 -36.88 -1.42 -15.84
C ASP A 329 -36.88 -2.95 -15.69
N PRO A 330 -37.61 -3.47 -14.69
CA PRO A 330 -37.58 -4.89 -14.38
C PRO A 330 -38.19 -5.73 -15.51
N VAL A 331 -37.50 -6.80 -15.87
CA VAL A 331 -37.91 -7.79 -16.91
C VAL A 331 -39.30 -8.41 -16.64
N SER A 332 -39.76 -8.42 -15.38
CA SER A 332 -41.07 -8.96 -15.00
C SER A 332 -41.59 -8.27 -13.74
N ALA A 333 -42.91 -8.19 -13.60
CA ALA A 333 -43.56 -7.72 -12.38
C ALA A 333 -43.29 -8.65 -11.18
N ASP A 334 -43.01 -9.94 -11.41
CA ASP A 334 -42.75 -10.93 -10.36
C ASP A 334 -41.32 -10.80 -9.76
N PRO A 335 -41.19 -10.59 -8.43
CA PRO A 335 -39.88 -10.45 -7.79
C PRO A 335 -38.99 -11.70 -7.87
N GLU A 336 -39.57 -12.91 -7.91
CA GLU A 336 -38.76 -14.13 -8.03
C GLU A 336 -38.11 -14.24 -9.40
N THR A 337 -38.85 -13.90 -10.45
CA THR A 337 -38.36 -13.88 -11.83
C THR A 337 -37.25 -12.85 -12.01
N ARG A 338 -37.38 -11.64 -11.42
CA ARG A 338 -36.30 -10.62 -11.41
C ARG A 338 -35.05 -11.14 -10.71
N LYS A 339 -35.21 -11.77 -9.54
CA LYS A 339 -34.09 -12.32 -8.78
C LYS A 339 -33.37 -13.42 -9.54
N LYS A 340 -34.10 -14.32 -10.22
CA LYS A 340 -33.51 -15.36 -11.09
C LYS A 340 -32.79 -14.74 -12.29
N HIS A 341 -33.34 -13.69 -12.90
CA HIS A 341 -32.71 -12.98 -14.01
C HIS A 341 -31.33 -12.42 -13.60
N TRP A 342 -31.28 -11.65 -12.52
CA TRP A 342 -30.02 -11.08 -12.02
C TRP A 342 -29.03 -12.12 -11.50
N GLN A 343 -29.51 -13.24 -10.94
CA GLN A 343 -28.66 -14.37 -10.59
C GLN A 343 -27.99 -15.02 -11.82
N ARG A 344 -28.68 -15.07 -12.97
CA ARG A 344 -28.07 -15.55 -14.23
C ARG A 344 -27.01 -14.57 -14.73
N ILE A 345 -27.25 -13.27 -14.62
CA ILE A 345 -26.23 -12.25 -14.94
C ILE A 345 -25.01 -12.42 -14.02
N ALA A 346 -25.22 -12.66 -12.72
CA ALA A 346 -24.12 -12.90 -11.78
C ALA A 346 -23.30 -14.16 -12.12
N VAL A 347 -23.94 -15.23 -12.63
CA VAL A 347 -23.25 -16.42 -13.16
C VAL A 347 -22.35 -16.05 -14.33
N ILE A 348 -22.89 -15.34 -15.32
CA ILE A 348 -22.13 -14.88 -16.50
C ILE A 348 -20.96 -13.97 -16.08
N THR A 349 -21.16 -13.07 -15.13
CA THR A 349 -20.09 -12.22 -14.58
C THR A 349 -18.98 -13.06 -13.94
N CYS A 350 -19.32 -14.11 -13.20
CA CYS A 350 -18.34 -15.03 -12.60
C CYS A 350 -17.59 -15.85 -13.66
N GLU A 351 -18.27 -16.35 -14.69
CA GLU A 351 -17.65 -17.07 -15.82
C GLU A 351 -16.66 -16.16 -16.56
N THR A 352 -17.12 -14.97 -16.95
CA THR A 352 -16.29 -13.95 -17.62
C THR A 352 -15.07 -13.60 -16.78
N ALA A 353 -15.21 -13.51 -15.46
CA ALA A 353 -14.10 -13.22 -14.56
C ALA A 353 -13.06 -14.34 -14.52
N LEU A 354 -13.48 -15.61 -14.58
CA LEU A 354 -12.55 -16.76 -14.59
C LEU A 354 -11.82 -16.93 -15.93
N GLU A 355 -12.44 -16.46 -17.02
CA GLU A 355 -11.84 -16.42 -18.37
C GLU A 355 -10.94 -15.19 -18.59
N ASP A 356 -11.10 -14.14 -17.77
CA ASP A 356 -10.33 -12.91 -17.88
C ASP A 356 -8.85 -13.14 -17.49
N ARG A 357 -7.94 -12.87 -18.44
CA ARG A 357 -6.49 -13.05 -18.26
C ARG A 357 -5.91 -12.20 -17.13
N ASP A 358 -6.53 -11.04 -16.89
CA ASP A 358 -6.09 -10.08 -15.86
C ASP A 358 -6.80 -10.31 -14.52
N CYS A 359 -7.71 -11.29 -14.43
CA CYS A 359 -8.26 -11.72 -13.16
C CYS A 359 -7.25 -12.61 -12.42
N HIS A 360 -6.56 -12.01 -11.45
CA HIS A 360 -5.54 -12.69 -10.65
C HIS A 360 -6.07 -13.92 -9.90
N LEU A 361 -5.21 -14.92 -9.72
CA LEU A 361 -5.56 -16.24 -9.18
C LEU A 361 -6.18 -16.15 -7.78
N ILE A 362 -5.77 -15.14 -7.00
CA ILE A 362 -6.29 -14.89 -5.65
C ILE A 362 -7.82 -14.70 -5.60
N TYR A 363 -8.44 -14.22 -6.68
CA TYR A 363 -9.87 -13.96 -6.72
C TYR A 363 -10.69 -15.16 -7.20
N HIS A 364 -10.02 -16.16 -7.81
CA HIS A 364 -10.67 -17.30 -8.46
C HIS A 364 -11.48 -18.13 -7.46
N TYR A 365 -10.95 -18.37 -6.25
CA TYR A 365 -11.65 -19.19 -5.25
C TYR A 365 -13.04 -18.64 -4.89
N ASP A 366 -13.14 -17.36 -4.53
CA ASP A 366 -14.42 -16.76 -4.14
C ASP A 366 -15.39 -16.66 -5.34
N LEU A 367 -14.87 -16.47 -6.55
CA LEU A 367 -15.65 -16.48 -7.78
C LEU A 367 -16.22 -17.88 -8.07
N GLN A 368 -15.39 -18.92 -8.01
CA GLN A 368 -15.80 -20.32 -8.17
C GLN A 368 -16.83 -20.74 -7.11
N LYS A 369 -16.59 -20.37 -5.84
CA LYS A 369 -17.51 -20.63 -4.72
C LYS A 369 -18.86 -19.96 -4.93
N ARG A 370 -18.87 -18.72 -5.44
CA ARG A 370 -20.09 -17.98 -5.79
C ARG A 370 -20.81 -18.65 -6.96
N LEU A 371 -20.08 -19.04 -8.01
CA LEU A 371 -20.63 -19.72 -9.19
C LEU A 371 -21.37 -21.00 -8.79
N VAL A 372 -20.71 -21.92 -8.08
CA VAL A 372 -21.31 -23.19 -7.60
C VAL A 372 -22.54 -22.94 -6.73
N LYS A 373 -22.51 -21.90 -5.88
CA LYS A 373 -23.66 -21.52 -5.05
C LYS A 373 -24.84 -21.02 -5.89
N LEU A 374 -24.57 -20.21 -6.92
CA LEU A 374 -25.61 -19.67 -7.80
C LEU A 374 -26.23 -20.76 -8.68
N GLU A 375 -25.44 -21.67 -9.23
CA GLU A 375 -25.93 -22.80 -10.02
C GLU A 375 -26.88 -23.71 -9.23
N LYS A 376 -26.53 -24.00 -7.97
CA LYS A 376 -27.40 -24.73 -7.04
C LYS A 376 -28.73 -24.00 -6.79
N LYS A 377 -28.69 -22.67 -6.59
CA LYS A 377 -29.90 -21.85 -6.40
C LYS A 377 -30.78 -21.80 -7.64
N LEU A 378 -30.17 -21.71 -8.83
CA LEU A 378 -30.87 -21.69 -10.11
C LEU A 378 -31.34 -23.08 -10.57
N ARG A 379 -30.99 -24.15 -9.83
CA ARG A 379 -31.29 -25.54 -10.15
C ARG A 379 -30.79 -25.93 -11.54
N VAL A 380 -29.58 -25.47 -11.88
CA VAL A 380 -28.90 -25.83 -13.13
C VAL A 380 -28.70 -27.36 -13.16
N PRO A 381 -29.04 -28.08 -14.25
CA PRO A 381 -28.81 -29.52 -14.35
C PRO A 381 -27.35 -29.88 -14.11
N ARG A 382 -27.06 -30.96 -13.38
CA ARG A 382 -25.68 -31.37 -13.00
C ARG A 382 -24.70 -31.44 -14.19
N ARG A 383 -25.17 -31.80 -15.38
CA ARG A 383 -24.37 -31.85 -16.62
C ARG A 383 -23.90 -30.49 -17.15
N LEU A 384 -24.53 -29.41 -16.71
CA LEU A 384 -24.21 -28.02 -17.07
C LEU A 384 -23.58 -27.26 -15.90
N GLN A 385 -23.41 -27.91 -14.74
CA GLN A 385 -22.76 -27.29 -13.59
C GLN A 385 -21.25 -27.33 -13.78
N HIS A 386 -20.58 -26.27 -13.36
CA HIS A 386 -19.13 -26.22 -13.34
C HIS A 386 -18.58 -27.15 -12.25
N ASP A 387 -17.57 -27.96 -12.61
CA ASP A 387 -16.88 -28.83 -11.68
C ASP A 387 -15.44 -28.33 -11.40
N PHE A 388 -15.26 -27.78 -10.20
CA PHE A 388 -13.96 -27.36 -9.68
C PHE A 388 -13.33 -28.43 -8.77
N GLY A 389 -13.70 -29.71 -8.95
CA GLY A 389 -13.17 -30.84 -8.18
C GLY A 389 -11.64 -30.92 -8.12
N HIS A 390 -10.97 -30.48 -9.19
CA HIS A 390 -9.51 -30.39 -9.31
C HIS A 390 -8.88 -29.26 -8.46
N VAL A 391 -9.68 -28.34 -7.91
CA VAL A 391 -9.26 -27.18 -7.09
C VAL A 391 -9.87 -27.26 -5.68
N LYS A 392 -10.39 -28.41 -5.26
CA LYS A 392 -11.00 -28.53 -3.93
C LYS A 392 -9.98 -28.21 -2.84
N LEU A 393 -10.15 -27.04 -2.22
CA LEU A 393 -9.39 -26.63 -1.04
C LEU A 393 -9.54 -27.71 0.03
N ARG A 394 -8.43 -28.34 0.41
CA ARG A 394 -8.37 -29.13 1.63
C ARG A 394 -8.50 -28.13 2.79
N GLU A 395 -9.38 -28.42 3.77
CA GLU A 395 -9.42 -27.60 4.98
C GLU A 395 -8.07 -27.70 5.70
N PRO A 396 -7.58 -26.59 6.31
CA PRO A 396 -6.32 -26.62 7.04
C PRO A 396 -6.35 -27.65 8.18
N GLU A 397 -5.24 -28.34 8.38
CA GLU A 397 -5.05 -29.28 9.49
C GLU A 397 -4.95 -28.50 10.81
N GLU A 398 -5.57 -28.95 11.89
CA GLU A 398 -5.44 -28.32 13.21
C GLU A 398 -4.43 -29.08 14.05
N HIS A 399 -3.32 -28.43 14.39
CA HIS A 399 -2.28 -28.98 15.26
C HIS A 399 -2.24 -28.22 16.58
N THR A 400 -1.99 -28.93 17.68
CA THR A 400 -1.79 -28.31 19.00
C THR A 400 -0.39 -28.64 19.51
N VAL A 401 0.39 -27.61 19.81
CA VAL A 401 1.73 -27.73 20.39
C VAL A 401 1.72 -27.17 21.80
N GLN A 402 2.26 -27.94 22.74
CA GLN A 402 2.33 -27.56 24.14
C GLN A 402 3.76 -27.16 24.51
N GLY A 403 3.91 -26.08 25.26
CA GLY A 403 5.21 -25.61 25.75
C GLY A 403 5.12 -24.87 27.09
N ILE A 404 6.26 -24.45 27.62
CA ILE A 404 6.34 -23.66 28.85
C ILE A 404 6.52 -22.18 28.46
N GLN A 405 5.58 -21.34 28.86
CA GLN A 405 5.61 -19.91 28.57
C GLN A 405 6.29 -19.15 29.72
N ILE A 406 7.22 -18.25 29.38
CA ILE A 406 7.84 -17.35 30.34
C ILE A 406 7.12 -15.99 30.31
N VAL A 407 6.62 -15.56 31.47
CA VAL A 407 5.99 -14.25 31.65
C VAL A 407 6.97 -13.35 32.39
N ARG A 408 7.33 -12.22 31.76
CA ARG A 408 8.09 -11.16 32.43
C ARG A 408 7.17 -10.48 33.44
N GLU A 409 7.55 -10.46 34.71
CA GLU A 409 6.90 -9.60 35.69
C GLU A 409 7.26 -8.14 35.35
N GLU A 410 6.33 -7.39 34.76
CA GLU A 410 6.50 -5.94 34.67
C GLU A 410 6.28 -5.34 36.08
N PRO A 411 7.23 -4.53 36.60
CA PRO A 411 7.00 -3.83 37.86
C PRO A 411 5.87 -2.82 37.68
N ASP A 412 4.81 -2.97 38.48
CA ASP A 412 3.62 -2.12 38.63
C ASP A 412 3.76 -0.67 38.08
N ALA A 413 3.49 -0.48 36.79
CA ALA A 413 3.15 0.82 36.24
C ALA A 413 1.66 1.08 36.51
N LYS A 414 1.35 1.51 37.73
CA LYS A 414 0.03 2.06 38.10
C LYS A 414 -0.40 3.09 37.06
N GLY A 415 -1.46 2.78 36.32
CA GLY A 415 -2.28 3.76 35.62
C GLY A 415 -1.99 3.92 34.13
N ASN A 416 -2.26 2.90 33.34
CA ASN A 416 -2.86 3.12 32.02
C ASN A 416 -3.61 1.86 31.58
N THR A 417 -4.95 1.92 31.58
CA THR A 417 -5.80 1.02 30.79
C THR A 417 -5.62 1.35 29.31
N GLY A 418 -4.45 1.01 28.78
CA GLY A 418 -4.11 1.03 27.38
C GLY A 418 -3.70 -0.38 27.00
N ARG A 419 -4.30 -0.91 25.93
CA ARG A 419 -4.02 -2.24 25.35
C ARG A 419 -2.55 -2.61 25.52
N SER A 420 -2.30 -3.75 26.15
CA SER A 420 -0.99 -4.40 26.22
C SER A 420 -0.32 -4.28 24.85
N LEU A 421 0.85 -3.63 24.84
CA LEU A 421 1.76 -3.67 23.71
C LEU A 421 1.97 -5.15 23.35
N ASN A 422 1.92 -5.45 22.06
CA ASN A 422 2.02 -6.79 21.49
C ASN A 422 3.45 -7.34 21.68
N THR A 423 3.83 -7.61 22.93
CA THR A 423 5.16 -8.11 23.29
C THR A 423 5.22 -9.57 22.89
N LYS A 424 6.16 -9.94 22.01
CA LYS A 424 6.36 -11.33 21.57
C LYS A 424 6.48 -12.24 22.79
N THR A 425 5.66 -13.29 22.84
CA THR A 425 5.69 -14.27 23.93
C THR A 425 6.99 -15.06 23.89
N ILE A 426 7.61 -15.27 25.06
CA ILE A 426 8.85 -16.02 25.21
C ILE A 426 8.51 -17.43 25.72
N TRP A 427 9.13 -18.44 25.13
CA TRP A 427 8.89 -19.84 25.43
C TRP A 427 10.22 -20.57 25.69
N LEU A 428 10.17 -21.64 26.48
CA LEU A 428 11.31 -22.55 26.62
C LEU A 428 11.26 -23.60 25.52
N ASP A 429 12.38 -23.79 24.83
CA ASP A 429 12.52 -24.89 23.88
C ASP A 429 12.96 -26.17 24.60
N GLU A 430 12.01 -27.07 24.88
CA GLU A 430 12.29 -28.37 25.50
C GLU A 430 12.86 -29.40 24.49
N LEU A 431 12.73 -29.13 23.18
CA LEU A 431 13.03 -30.09 22.10
C LEU A 431 14.20 -29.66 21.21
N GLY A 432 14.62 -28.40 21.30
CA GLY A 432 15.80 -27.87 20.63
C GLY A 432 17.11 -28.17 21.35
N ASP A 433 18.21 -27.72 20.74
CA ASP A 433 19.54 -27.88 21.32
C ASP A 433 19.66 -27.07 22.64
N CYS A 434 20.31 -27.66 23.65
CA CYS A 434 20.64 -26.93 24.87
C CYS A 434 21.70 -25.86 24.56
N GLY A 435 21.63 -24.71 25.24
CA GLY A 435 22.68 -23.69 25.15
C GLY A 435 24.04 -24.22 25.65
N GLU A 436 25.11 -23.47 25.41
CA GLU A 436 26.49 -23.84 25.82
C GLU A 436 26.60 -24.18 27.33
N ASP A 437 25.71 -23.64 28.15
CA ASP A 437 25.63 -23.84 29.60
C ASP A 437 24.75 -25.05 30.03
N GLY A 438 24.22 -25.82 29.08
CA GLY A 438 23.31 -26.95 29.33
C GLY A 438 21.88 -26.56 29.74
N GLN A 439 21.54 -25.26 29.66
CA GLN A 439 20.20 -24.74 29.95
C GLN A 439 19.33 -24.70 28.67
N LEU A 440 18.02 -24.83 28.86
CA LEU A 440 17.03 -24.69 27.78
C LEU A 440 17.00 -23.25 27.26
N LEU A 441 16.94 -23.08 25.94
CA LEU A 441 16.98 -21.76 25.31
C LEU A 441 15.61 -21.06 25.40
N HIS A 442 15.66 -19.74 25.58
CA HIS A 442 14.49 -18.86 25.49
C HIS A 442 14.25 -18.50 24.03
N VAL A 443 13.16 -18.98 23.46
CA VAL A 443 12.84 -18.86 22.03
C VAL A 443 11.49 -18.18 21.81
N SER A 444 11.21 -17.82 20.55
CA SER A 444 9.87 -17.37 20.15
C SER A 444 8.90 -18.55 20.04
N VAL A 445 7.60 -18.26 19.98
CA VAL A 445 6.57 -19.29 19.85
C VAL A 445 6.73 -20.10 18.55
N GLU A 446 7.17 -19.43 17.48
CA GLU A 446 7.34 -20.03 16.16
C GLU A 446 8.54 -21.00 16.14
N GLU A 447 9.65 -20.64 16.78
CA GLU A 447 10.82 -21.53 16.87
C GLU A 447 10.54 -22.75 17.76
N MET A 448 9.80 -22.57 18.86
CA MET A 448 9.35 -23.69 19.70
C MET A 448 8.44 -24.67 18.93
N CYS A 449 7.52 -24.14 18.12
CA CYS A 449 6.72 -24.97 17.21
C CYS A 449 7.58 -25.65 16.14
N LEU A 450 8.61 -24.96 15.62
CA LEU A 450 9.54 -25.52 14.65
C LEU A 450 10.34 -26.69 15.23
N SER A 451 10.83 -26.59 16.47
CA SER A 451 11.49 -27.69 17.20
C SER A 451 10.55 -28.88 17.41
N TYR A 452 9.27 -28.64 17.71
CA TYR A 452 8.25 -29.70 17.72
C TYR A 452 8.15 -30.41 16.37
N TYR A 453 8.05 -29.69 15.25
CA TYR A 453 7.99 -30.31 13.93
C TYR A 453 9.29 -31.05 13.57
N ARG A 454 10.45 -30.53 13.97
CA ARG A 454 11.75 -31.21 13.82
C ARG A 454 11.77 -32.55 14.54
N SER A 455 11.21 -32.63 15.76
CA SER A 455 11.07 -33.90 16.50
C SER A 455 10.18 -34.94 15.78
N GLN A 456 9.30 -34.47 14.89
CA GLN A 456 8.42 -35.31 14.05
C GLN A 456 9.02 -35.62 12.67
N GLY A 457 10.31 -35.32 12.46
CA GLY A 457 11.03 -35.62 11.20
C GLY A 457 10.84 -34.57 10.09
N TRP A 458 10.37 -33.37 10.41
CA TRP A 458 10.28 -32.26 9.45
C TRP A 458 11.53 -31.37 9.50
N LYS A 459 12.05 -30.99 8.34
CA LYS A 459 12.91 -29.81 8.22
C LYS A 459 12.05 -28.57 8.02
N GLY A 460 12.56 -27.40 8.38
CA GLY A 460 11.77 -26.19 8.24
C GLY A 460 12.52 -24.89 8.52
N TYR A 461 11.92 -23.80 8.03
CA TYR A 461 12.37 -22.43 8.27
C TYR A 461 11.22 -21.57 8.81
N HIS A 462 11.53 -20.72 9.79
CA HIS A 462 10.71 -19.58 10.19
C HIS A 462 11.26 -18.33 9.49
N SER A 463 10.53 -17.77 8.52
CA SER A 463 11.07 -16.66 7.70
C SER A 463 10.09 -15.55 7.34
N GLU A 464 8.88 -15.52 7.90
CA GLU A 464 7.85 -14.49 7.62
C GLU A 464 7.64 -14.28 6.08
N GLY A 465 7.65 -15.39 5.32
CA GLY A 465 7.57 -15.40 3.86
C GLY A 465 8.86 -15.05 3.09
N GLY A 466 9.95 -14.74 3.79
CA GLY A 466 11.26 -14.43 3.22
C GLY A 466 11.81 -15.54 2.34
N ILE A 467 11.63 -16.80 2.73
CA ILE A 467 12.06 -17.94 1.92
C ILE A 467 11.34 -18.02 0.56
N LEU A 468 10.04 -17.74 0.50
CA LEU A 468 9.30 -17.72 -0.76
C LEU A 468 9.77 -16.59 -1.67
N ARG A 469 10.12 -15.42 -1.09
CA ARG A 469 10.74 -14.32 -1.85
C ARG A 469 12.10 -14.73 -2.41
N THR A 470 12.90 -15.45 -1.63
CA THR A 470 14.19 -15.97 -2.08
C THR A 470 14.02 -16.98 -3.22
N ILE A 471 13.14 -17.97 -3.05
CA ILE A 471 12.84 -18.97 -4.09
C ILE A 471 12.32 -18.29 -5.35
N PHE A 472 11.38 -17.34 -5.23
CA PHE A 472 10.88 -16.58 -6.37
C PHE A 472 12.01 -15.81 -7.08
N ALA A 473 12.87 -15.12 -6.33
CA ALA A 473 13.98 -14.36 -6.91
C ALA A 473 15.00 -15.26 -7.64
N TYR A 474 15.29 -16.46 -7.11
CA TYR A 474 16.07 -17.48 -7.81
C TYR A 474 15.36 -17.94 -9.09
N LEU A 475 14.11 -18.40 -8.97
CA LEU A 475 13.37 -19.00 -10.08
C LEU A 475 12.93 -18.01 -11.15
N PHE A 476 12.97 -16.71 -10.90
CA PHE A 476 12.57 -15.66 -11.86
C PHE A 476 13.70 -14.67 -12.16
N PHE A 477 14.96 -14.96 -11.81
CA PHE A 477 16.06 -14.00 -11.94
C PHE A 477 16.16 -13.35 -13.32
N ASP A 478 16.21 -14.14 -14.39
CA ASP A 478 16.24 -13.69 -15.78
C ASP A 478 14.95 -12.98 -16.21
N VAL A 479 13.79 -13.40 -15.70
CA VAL A 479 12.51 -12.73 -15.97
C VAL A 479 12.45 -11.36 -15.28
N LEU A 480 12.95 -11.25 -14.05
CA LEU A 480 13.04 -10.00 -13.30
C LEU A 480 13.90 -8.96 -14.03
N PHE A 481 15.03 -9.40 -14.59
CA PHE A 481 15.99 -8.54 -15.29
C PHE A 481 15.84 -8.54 -16.81
N LEU A 482 14.74 -9.10 -17.32
CA LEU A 482 14.36 -8.99 -18.73
C LEU A 482 14.20 -7.52 -19.13
N TYR A 483 14.71 -7.18 -20.32
CA TYR A 483 14.54 -5.86 -20.89
C TYR A 483 13.05 -5.54 -21.08
N VAL A 484 12.59 -4.51 -20.37
CA VAL A 484 11.29 -3.87 -20.59
C VAL A 484 11.53 -2.37 -20.68
N PRO A 485 11.02 -1.69 -21.71
CA PRO A 485 11.22 -0.25 -21.90
C PRO A 485 10.87 0.57 -20.66
N ASN A 486 11.73 1.52 -20.29
CA ASN A 486 11.56 2.48 -19.19
C ASN A 486 11.54 1.94 -17.75
N VAL A 487 11.58 0.61 -17.58
CA VAL A 487 11.55 -0.07 -16.28
C VAL A 487 12.90 -0.05 -15.57
N PHE A 488 13.99 -0.23 -16.33
CA PHE A 488 15.36 -0.06 -15.85
C PHE A 488 15.91 1.28 -16.33
N GLN A 489 16.03 2.24 -15.43
CA GLN A 489 16.45 3.61 -15.74
C GLN A 489 17.91 3.89 -15.40
N THR A 490 18.47 3.11 -14.47
CA THR A 490 19.86 3.22 -14.02
C THR A 490 20.45 1.83 -13.82
N PRO A 491 21.78 1.64 -13.92
CA PRO A 491 22.43 0.35 -13.66
C PRO A 491 22.50 -0.03 -12.17
N PHE A 492 21.79 0.69 -11.28
CA PHE A 492 21.87 0.55 -9.82
C PHE A 492 20.54 0.16 -9.18
N GLN A 493 19.67 -0.49 -9.94
CA GLN A 493 18.42 -1.06 -9.49
C GLN A 493 18.59 -2.53 -9.09
N THR A 494 17.98 -2.89 -7.96
CA THR A 494 17.94 -4.26 -7.43
C THR A 494 16.69 -5.02 -7.88
N CYS A 495 15.76 -4.33 -8.52
CA CYS A 495 14.53 -4.88 -9.09
C CYS A 495 14.02 -3.95 -10.21
N PRO A 496 13.16 -4.46 -11.10
CA PRO A 496 12.50 -3.61 -12.09
C PRO A 496 11.49 -2.67 -11.39
N LEU A 497 11.36 -1.42 -11.87
CA LEU A 497 10.50 -0.40 -11.24
C LEU A 497 9.00 -0.73 -11.27
N ASP A 498 8.60 -1.69 -12.09
CA ASP A 498 7.23 -2.17 -12.20
C ASP A 498 6.92 -3.33 -11.24
N LEU A 499 7.91 -3.96 -10.57
CA LEU A 499 7.71 -5.14 -9.71
C LEU A 499 6.60 -4.96 -8.66
N HIS A 500 6.51 -3.76 -8.08
CA HIS A 500 5.51 -3.42 -7.06
C HIS A 500 4.24 -2.79 -7.64
N THR A 501 4.03 -2.90 -8.95
CA THR A 501 2.88 -2.37 -9.68
C THR A 501 2.10 -3.51 -10.33
N ASP A 502 0.89 -3.20 -10.76
CA ASP A 502 0.01 -4.13 -11.48
C ASP A 502 0.44 -4.39 -12.93
N THR A 503 1.48 -3.70 -13.42
CA THR A 503 1.96 -3.86 -14.79
C THR A 503 3.00 -4.97 -14.94
N PHE A 504 3.71 -5.36 -13.86
CA PHE A 504 4.82 -6.34 -13.92
C PHE A 504 4.40 -7.66 -14.56
N TYR A 505 3.29 -8.23 -14.12
CA TYR A 505 2.78 -9.49 -14.67
C TYR A 505 2.39 -9.32 -16.14
N SER A 506 1.59 -8.30 -16.46
CA SER A 506 1.10 -8.07 -17.83
C SER A 506 2.24 -7.86 -18.84
N ALA A 507 3.27 -7.10 -18.47
CA ALA A 507 4.41 -6.78 -19.33
C ALA A 507 5.31 -8.00 -19.63
N ARG A 508 5.27 -9.02 -18.77
CA ARG A 508 6.10 -10.25 -18.89
C ARG A 508 5.25 -11.51 -18.93
N ALA A 509 3.96 -11.41 -19.27
CA ALA A 509 3.02 -12.51 -19.12
C ALA A 509 3.46 -13.76 -19.88
N SER A 510 4.05 -13.60 -21.08
CA SER A 510 4.56 -14.72 -21.87
C SER A 510 5.72 -15.43 -21.16
N GLN A 511 6.74 -14.69 -20.74
CA GLN A 511 7.94 -15.22 -20.09
C GLN A 511 7.62 -15.82 -18.72
N ILE A 512 6.75 -15.15 -17.95
CA ILE A 512 6.26 -15.66 -16.67
C ILE A 512 5.52 -16.98 -16.88
N ASN A 513 4.54 -17.04 -17.79
CA ASN A 513 3.79 -18.27 -18.01
C ASN A 513 4.67 -19.41 -18.56
N HIS A 514 5.69 -19.11 -19.38
CA HIS A 514 6.67 -20.10 -19.81
C HIS A 514 7.47 -20.65 -18.62
N ARG A 515 8.03 -19.78 -17.77
CA ARG A 515 8.75 -20.18 -16.55
C ARG A 515 7.89 -21.00 -15.60
N LEU A 516 6.61 -20.66 -15.47
CA LEU A 516 5.67 -21.44 -14.65
C LEU A 516 5.49 -22.87 -15.16
N VAL A 517 5.48 -23.08 -16.48
CA VAL A 517 5.44 -24.43 -17.08
C VAL A 517 6.76 -25.18 -16.85
N GLU A 518 7.91 -24.50 -16.97
CA GLU A 518 9.20 -25.11 -16.66
C GLU A 518 9.27 -25.60 -15.20
N ILE A 519 8.81 -24.78 -14.26
CA ILE A 519 8.71 -25.11 -12.83
C ILE A 519 7.75 -26.28 -12.62
N ALA A 520 6.57 -26.26 -13.27
CA ALA A 520 5.60 -27.34 -13.18
C ALA A 520 6.14 -28.69 -13.66
N ASN A 521 7.05 -28.67 -14.64
CA ASN A 521 7.74 -29.84 -15.17
C ASN A 521 8.98 -30.27 -14.34
N GLY A 522 9.22 -29.67 -13.18
CA GLY A 522 10.28 -30.09 -12.26
C GLY A 522 11.65 -29.44 -12.49
N ASN A 523 11.76 -28.38 -13.32
CA ASN A 523 13.04 -27.71 -13.57
C ASN A 523 13.48 -26.73 -12.46
N ALA A 524 12.70 -26.61 -11.37
CA ALA A 524 12.93 -25.60 -10.34
C ALA A 524 14.33 -25.72 -9.70
N GLU A 525 14.76 -26.93 -9.34
CA GLU A 525 16.08 -27.16 -8.75
C GLU A 525 17.21 -26.73 -9.70
N ARG A 526 17.14 -27.14 -10.97
CA ARG A 526 18.12 -26.80 -12.00
C ARG A 526 18.28 -25.28 -12.13
N ILE A 527 17.16 -24.57 -12.30
CA ILE A 527 17.16 -23.10 -12.46
C ILE A 527 17.78 -22.42 -11.23
N LEU A 528 17.41 -22.88 -10.03
CA LEU A 528 17.91 -22.34 -8.78
C LEU A 528 19.44 -22.53 -8.63
N ARG A 529 19.97 -23.71 -8.97
CA ARG A 529 21.41 -23.99 -8.93
C ARG A 529 22.19 -23.19 -9.97
N GLU A 530 21.69 -23.06 -11.19
CA GLU A 530 22.31 -22.26 -12.26
C GLU A 530 22.44 -20.78 -11.89
N VAL A 531 21.41 -20.21 -11.24
CA VAL A 531 21.46 -18.82 -10.77
C VAL A 531 22.43 -18.69 -9.60
N HIS A 532 22.45 -19.64 -8.67
CA HIS A 532 23.39 -19.62 -7.55
C HIS A 532 24.85 -19.67 -8.03
N GLU A 533 25.20 -20.60 -8.92
CA GLU A 533 26.56 -20.72 -9.47
C GLU A 533 27.04 -19.42 -10.14
N ARG A 534 26.15 -18.74 -10.86
CA ARG A 534 26.51 -17.51 -11.58
C ARG A 534 26.63 -16.28 -10.69
N GLU A 535 25.77 -16.13 -9.69
CA GLU A 535 25.55 -14.85 -9.00
C GLU A 535 25.95 -14.84 -7.52
N HIS A 536 26.12 -16.01 -6.89
CA HIS A 536 26.37 -16.11 -5.45
C HIS A 536 27.74 -15.54 -5.04
N GLU A 537 28.80 -15.79 -5.82
CA GLU A 537 30.15 -15.27 -5.53
C GLU A 537 30.17 -13.73 -5.50
N ARG A 538 29.43 -13.10 -6.42
CA ARG A 538 29.26 -11.64 -6.47
C ARG A 538 28.31 -11.12 -5.40
N ARG A 539 27.54 -11.99 -4.74
CA ARG A 539 26.43 -11.63 -3.83
C ARG A 539 25.54 -10.55 -4.46
N THR A 540 25.13 -10.77 -5.70
CA THR A 540 24.36 -9.81 -6.50
C THR A 540 23.11 -9.37 -5.74
N CYS A 541 22.88 -8.05 -5.66
CA CYS A 541 21.81 -7.47 -4.86
C CYS A 541 20.47 -7.50 -5.62
N VAL A 542 19.62 -8.46 -5.27
CA VAL A 542 18.28 -8.64 -5.85
C VAL A 542 17.21 -8.52 -4.76
N VAL A 543 16.10 -7.84 -5.06
CA VAL A 543 14.99 -7.74 -4.11
C VAL A 543 14.40 -9.13 -3.84
N GLY A 544 14.24 -9.44 -2.55
CA GLY A 544 13.67 -10.71 -2.10
C GLY A 544 14.67 -11.85 -2.00
N LEU A 545 15.86 -11.71 -2.57
CA LEU A 545 16.90 -12.74 -2.54
C LEU A 545 17.77 -12.60 -1.28
N ASN A 546 17.80 -13.65 -0.46
CA ASN A 546 18.74 -13.76 0.65
C ASN A 546 19.75 -14.89 0.37
N TRP A 547 21.03 -14.52 0.26
CA TRP A 547 22.15 -15.43 0.01
C TRP A 547 22.54 -16.28 1.23
N ASP A 548 22.02 -15.95 2.42
CA ASP A 548 22.37 -16.65 3.66
C ASP A 548 21.55 -17.94 3.87
N PHE A 549 20.56 -18.20 3.00
CA PHE A 549 19.90 -19.50 2.96
C PHE A 549 20.81 -20.55 2.33
N ASP A 550 20.90 -21.71 2.98
CA ASP A 550 21.65 -22.85 2.47
C ASP A 550 21.04 -23.35 1.15
N ILE A 551 21.90 -23.49 0.13
CA ILE A 551 21.48 -23.84 -1.22
C ILE A 551 20.97 -25.28 -1.32
N GLU A 552 21.51 -26.21 -0.54
CA GLU A 552 21.09 -27.61 -0.54
C GLU A 552 19.72 -27.75 0.12
N ASN A 553 19.47 -27.02 1.20
CA ASN A 553 18.14 -26.97 1.81
C ASN A 553 17.10 -26.35 0.87
N LEU A 554 17.45 -25.29 0.13
CA LEU A 554 16.56 -24.71 -0.87
C LEU A 554 16.29 -25.67 -2.03
N ALA A 555 17.32 -26.35 -2.54
CA ALA A 555 17.20 -27.36 -3.60
C ALA A 555 16.31 -28.53 -3.18
N GLU A 556 16.53 -29.06 -1.98
CA GLU A 556 15.72 -30.13 -1.40
C GLU A 556 14.26 -29.69 -1.22
N LEU A 557 14.03 -28.47 -0.72
CA LEU A 557 12.70 -27.92 -0.55
C LEU A 557 11.96 -27.80 -1.90
N VAL A 558 12.58 -27.21 -2.93
CA VAL A 558 11.93 -27.07 -4.25
C VAL A 558 11.69 -28.42 -4.93
N ALA A 559 12.54 -29.42 -4.68
CA ALA A 559 12.34 -30.80 -5.15
C ALA A 559 11.20 -31.52 -4.41
N CYS A 560 10.94 -31.19 -3.14
CA CYS A 560 9.81 -31.72 -2.38
C CYS A 560 8.46 -31.15 -2.81
N PHE A 561 8.42 -29.96 -3.41
CA PHE A 561 7.18 -29.39 -3.90
C PHE A 561 6.57 -30.23 -5.03
N ASP A 562 5.24 -30.26 -5.08
CA ASP A 562 4.60 -30.52 -6.35
C ASP A 562 4.87 -29.35 -7.31
N GLY A 563 5.37 -29.64 -8.51
CA GLY A 563 5.76 -28.59 -9.46
C GLY A 563 4.60 -27.64 -9.81
N GLY A 564 3.39 -28.18 -9.95
CA GLY A 564 2.19 -27.37 -10.19
C GLY A 564 1.88 -26.44 -9.01
N ALA A 565 2.09 -26.93 -7.78
CA ALA A 565 1.90 -26.14 -6.58
C ALA A 565 2.91 -24.99 -6.45
N LEU A 566 4.20 -25.27 -6.70
CA LEU A 566 5.25 -24.25 -6.68
C LEU A 566 5.02 -23.19 -7.78
N ALA A 567 4.59 -23.62 -8.96
CA ALA A 567 4.20 -22.71 -10.04
C ALA A 567 3.01 -21.82 -9.62
N ALA A 568 1.98 -22.37 -8.97
CA ALA A 568 0.85 -21.57 -8.49
C ALA A 568 1.28 -20.48 -7.48
N ILE A 569 2.18 -20.81 -6.54
CA ILE A 569 2.76 -19.85 -5.59
C ILE A 569 3.52 -18.74 -6.34
N CYS A 570 4.41 -19.12 -7.26
CA CYS A 570 5.17 -18.17 -8.06
C CYS A 570 4.26 -17.27 -8.92
N LYS A 571 3.16 -17.81 -9.46
CA LYS A 571 2.18 -17.04 -10.22
C LYS A 571 1.53 -15.95 -9.36
N VAL A 572 1.13 -16.28 -8.13
CA VAL A 572 0.57 -15.29 -7.19
C VAL A 572 1.59 -14.21 -6.83
N MET A 573 2.85 -14.60 -6.61
CA MET A 573 3.93 -13.64 -6.34
C MET A 573 4.20 -12.71 -7.53
N ALA A 574 4.17 -13.24 -8.77
CA ALA A 574 4.32 -12.44 -9.98
C ALA A 574 3.13 -11.50 -10.22
N GLN A 575 1.90 -11.92 -9.88
CA GLN A 575 0.70 -11.09 -10.04
C GLN A 575 0.59 -9.98 -8.98
N GLU A 576 1.01 -10.25 -7.74
CA GLU A 576 0.71 -9.37 -6.59
C GLU A 576 1.91 -9.23 -5.62
N TYR A 577 3.12 -9.01 -6.14
CA TYR A 577 4.36 -9.02 -5.33
C TYR A 577 4.30 -8.10 -4.09
N LYS A 578 3.81 -6.86 -4.23
CA LYS A 578 3.70 -5.88 -3.14
C LYS A 578 2.73 -6.34 -2.05
N ALA A 579 1.52 -6.77 -2.44
CA ALA A 579 0.45 -7.12 -1.51
C ALA A 579 0.62 -8.52 -0.89
N ARG A 580 1.44 -9.38 -1.51
CA ARG A 580 1.63 -10.78 -1.11
C ARG A 580 3.00 -11.08 -0.52
N ALA A 581 3.86 -10.07 -0.40
CA ALA A 581 5.09 -10.18 0.38
C ALA A 581 4.82 -10.47 1.88
N GLY A 582 3.61 -10.17 2.39
CA GLY A 582 3.19 -10.45 3.76
C GLY A 582 1.99 -11.40 3.84
N GLY A 583 1.82 -12.03 5.00
CA GLY A 583 0.71 -12.95 5.30
C GLY A 583 0.92 -14.39 4.82
N VAL A 584 2.12 -14.74 4.34
CA VAL A 584 2.53 -16.14 4.15
C VAL A 584 2.57 -16.81 5.53
N PRO A 585 2.15 -18.09 5.67
CA PRO A 585 2.27 -18.81 6.94
C PRO A 585 3.69 -18.77 7.52
N ASP A 586 3.79 -18.71 8.84
CA ASP A 586 5.05 -18.46 9.56
C ASP A 586 6.13 -19.49 9.24
N LEU A 587 5.75 -20.76 9.27
CA LEU A 587 6.64 -21.89 9.04
C LEU A 587 6.41 -22.51 7.67
N ILE A 588 7.52 -22.77 6.97
CA ILE A 588 7.56 -23.71 5.86
C ILE A 588 8.28 -24.97 6.33
N LEU A 589 7.66 -26.12 6.08
CA LEU A 589 8.11 -27.43 6.54
C LEU A 589 8.20 -28.36 5.34
N TRP A 590 9.26 -29.17 5.28
CA TRP A 590 9.38 -30.21 4.27
C TRP A 590 10.05 -31.45 4.84
N ARG A 591 9.83 -32.58 4.18
CA ARG A 591 10.54 -33.83 4.47
C ARG A 591 10.74 -34.59 3.18
N THR A 592 11.89 -35.23 3.05
CA THR A 592 12.15 -36.08 1.89
C THR A 592 11.38 -37.40 2.02
N GLY A 593 11.08 -38.05 0.88
CA GLY A 593 10.39 -39.33 0.90
C GLY A 593 11.15 -40.45 1.63
N LYS A 594 12.46 -40.28 1.87
CA LYS A 594 13.32 -41.23 2.61
C LYS A 594 13.14 -41.13 4.13
N ASP A 595 12.68 -39.98 4.63
CA ASP A 595 12.62 -39.67 6.07
C ASP A 595 11.21 -39.78 6.67
N GLY A 596 10.19 -40.10 5.86
CA GLY A 596 8.80 -40.25 6.32
C GLY A 596 8.52 -41.60 7.03
N PRO A 597 7.55 -41.66 7.96
CA PRO A 597 7.19 -42.91 8.64
C PRO A 597 6.80 -44.00 7.61
N PRO A 598 7.15 -45.27 7.85
CA PRO A 598 6.84 -46.35 6.93
C PRO A 598 5.32 -46.47 6.74
N ALA A 599 4.83 -46.17 5.54
CA ALA A 599 3.46 -46.48 5.14
C ALA A 599 3.33 -48.00 4.96
N ASP A 600 2.24 -48.56 5.49
CA ASP A 600 1.93 -49.99 5.44
C ASP A 600 2.00 -50.54 4.00
N GLY A 601 2.99 -51.39 3.75
CA GLY A 601 2.89 -52.49 2.78
C GLY A 601 3.13 -52.21 1.29
N ASN A 602 3.48 -51.00 0.85
CA ASN A 602 3.88 -50.78 -0.54
C ASN A 602 5.39 -50.54 -0.69
N ASP A 603 6.02 -51.54 -1.31
CA ASP A 603 7.40 -51.55 -1.80
C ASP A 603 7.53 -50.58 -2.98
N SER A 604 8.36 -49.53 -2.83
CA SER A 604 9.23 -48.98 -3.88
C SER A 604 9.87 -47.64 -3.47
N ASP A 605 11.13 -47.54 -3.86
CA ASP A 605 12.17 -46.52 -3.75
C ASP A 605 11.79 -45.07 -4.20
N HIS A 606 10.51 -44.74 -4.34
CA HIS A 606 10.00 -43.51 -4.98
C HIS A 606 8.90 -42.81 -4.17
N ARG A 607 9.10 -42.60 -2.86
CA ARG A 607 8.23 -41.68 -2.11
C ARG A 607 8.53 -40.24 -2.52
N LYS A 608 7.51 -39.52 -2.99
CA LYS A 608 7.61 -38.08 -3.29
C LYS A 608 7.78 -37.32 -1.97
N GLY A 609 8.62 -36.29 -1.96
CA GLY A 609 8.76 -35.41 -0.80
C GLY A 609 7.44 -34.73 -0.44
N GLU A 610 7.32 -34.27 0.80
CA GLU A 610 6.14 -33.55 1.27
C GLU A 610 6.50 -32.14 1.72
N VAL A 611 5.61 -31.19 1.41
CA VAL A 611 5.71 -29.79 1.86
C VAL A 611 4.43 -29.41 2.60
N MET A 612 4.62 -28.73 3.73
CA MET A 612 3.55 -28.20 4.57
C MET A 612 3.87 -26.78 5.02
N PHE A 613 2.86 -25.92 5.01
CA PHE A 613 2.94 -24.61 5.65
C PHE A 613 2.21 -24.65 6.98
N ALA A 614 2.80 -24.09 8.04
CA ALA A 614 2.14 -23.98 9.33
C ALA A 614 2.07 -22.52 9.78
N GLU A 615 0.86 -22.06 10.07
CA GLU A 615 0.60 -20.74 10.67
C GLU A 615 0.46 -20.92 12.18
N VAL A 616 1.33 -20.25 12.94
CA VAL A 616 1.40 -20.42 14.40
C VAL A 616 0.50 -19.39 15.07
N LYS A 617 -0.40 -19.84 15.92
CA LYS A 617 -1.33 -18.98 16.66
C LYS A 617 -1.29 -19.29 18.14
N SER A 618 -1.11 -18.24 18.94
CA SER A 618 -1.38 -18.30 20.38
C SER A 618 -2.90 -18.33 20.62
N ALA A 619 -3.31 -18.74 21.83
CA ALA A 619 -4.72 -18.96 22.18
C ALA A 619 -5.68 -17.78 21.89
N ASN A 620 -5.18 -16.55 21.84
CA ASN A 620 -5.99 -15.34 21.61
C ASN A 620 -5.83 -14.72 20.21
N ASP A 621 -4.98 -15.29 19.35
CA ASP A 621 -4.69 -14.71 18.04
C ASP A 621 -5.68 -15.20 16.96
N ARG A 622 -6.00 -14.32 16.01
CA ARG A 622 -6.92 -14.61 14.90
C ARG A 622 -6.19 -14.46 13.57
N LEU A 623 -6.58 -15.27 12.61
CA LEU A 623 -6.09 -15.15 11.23
C LEU A 623 -6.47 -13.80 10.63
N SER A 624 -5.49 -13.10 10.08
CA SER A 624 -5.69 -11.93 9.22
C SER A 624 -6.30 -12.33 7.88
N ASP A 625 -6.93 -11.39 7.18
CA ASP A 625 -7.53 -11.67 5.86
C ASP A 625 -6.47 -12.03 4.80
N THR A 626 -5.27 -11.47 4.91
CA THR A 626 -4.11 -11.81 4.07
C THR A 626 -3.62 -13.25 4.30
N GLN A 627 -3.61 -13.71 5.56
CA GLN A 627 -3.25 -15.09 5.90
C GLN A 627 -4.28 -16.08 5.37
N ARG A 628 -5.58 -15.79 5.57
CA ARG A 628 -6.67 -16.62 5.00
C ARG A 628 -6.56 -16.77 3.50
N LEU A 629 -6.18 -15.69 2.80
CA LEU A 629 -6.01 -15.74 1.36
C LEU A 629 -4.84 -16.64 0.95
N TRP A 630 -3.69 -16.54 1.63
CA TRP A 630 -2.56 -17.43 1.38
C TRP A 630 -2.89 -18.89 1.67
N ILE A 631 -3.63 -19.16 2.75
CA ILE A 631 -4.13 -20.50 3.07
C ILE A 631 -5.00 -21.03 1.92
N ASN A 632 -5.93 -20.23 1.39
CA ASN A 632 -6.76 -20.63 0.24
C ASN A 632 -5.92 -20.89 -1.02
N VAL A 633 -4.92 -20.05 -1.29
CA VAL A 633 -4.01 -20.23 -2.45
C VAL A 633 -3.22 -21.53 -2.31
N LEU A 634 -2.62 -21.77 -1.14
CA LEU A 634 -1.82 -22.97 -0.85
C LEU A 634 -2.66 -24.24 -0.89
N ALA A 635 -3.83 -24.24 -0.24
CA ALA A 635 -4.76 -25.36 -0.27
C ALA A 635 -5.31 -25.64 -1.69
N GLY A 636 -5.55 -24.60 -2.49
CA GLY A 636 -6.01 -24.72 -3.88
C GLY A 636 -4.92 -25.21 -4.82
N ALA A 637 -3.66 -24.96 -4.49
CA ALA A 637 -2.50 -25.52 -5.14
C ALA A 637 -2.18 -26.96 -4.69
N GLY A 638 -2.95 -27.52 -3.74
CA GLY A 638 -2.74 -28.88 -3.22
C GLY A 638 -1.64 -28.98 -2.15
N VAL A 639 -1.14 -27.86 -1.63
CA VAL A 639 -0.14 -27.84 -0.55
C VAL A 639 -0.83 -28.06 0.79
N ARG A 640 -0.22 -28.84 1.68
CA ARG A 640 -0.71 -29.04 3.05
C ARG A 640 -0.54 -27.76 3.84
N VAL A 641 -1.59 -27.36 4.57
CA VAL A 641 -1.56 -26.19 5.43
C VAL A 641 -2.07 -26.59 6.81
N ALA A 642 -1.35 -26.21 7.85
CA ALA A 642 -1.70 -26.47 9.24
C ALA A 642 -1.88 -25.16 10.01
N LEU A 643 -2.91 -25.09 10.85
CA LEU A 643 -3.09 -24.09 11.90
C LEU A 643 -2.51 -24.67 13.19
N CYS A 644 -1.40 -24.12 13.63
CA CYS A 644 -0.63 -24.61 14.77
C CYS A 644 -0.96 -23.77 16.01
N HIS A 645 -1.80 -24.31 16.89
CA HIS A 645 -2.17 -23.69 18.14
C HIS A 645 -1.11 -23.95 19.22
N ALA A 646 -0.38 -22.90 19.60
CA ALA A 646 0.58 -22.94 20.69
C ALA A 646 -0.14 -22.69 22.03
N VAL A 647 -0.07 -23.68 22.92
CA VAL A 647 -0.76 -23.68 24.22
C VAL A 647 0.27 -23.78 25.35
N ALA A 648 0.16 -22.90 26.34
CA ALA A 648 0.98 -22.96 27.54
C ALA A 648 0.52 -24.12 28.41
N ARG A 649 1.36 -25.15 28.57
CA ARG A 649 1.18 -26.21 29.56
C ARG A 649 1.49 -25.69 30.96
N GLU A 650 2.53 -24.86 31.06
CA GLU A 650 2.99 -24.24 32.29
C GLU A 650 3.38 -22.78 32.01
N VAL A 651 3.14 -21.90 32.97
CA VAL A 651 3.53 -20.49 32.91
C VAL A 651 4.49 -20.19 34.04
N ARG A 652 5.73 -19.80 33.71
CA ARG A 652 6.79 -19.47 34.68
C ARG A 652 7.09 -17.97 34.68
N PRO A 653 7.34 -17.36 35.85
CA PRO A 653 7.92 -16.02 35.90
C PRO A 653 9.37 -16.05 35.36
N SER A 654 9.79 -14.96 34.71
CA SER A 654 11.13 -14.83 34.08
C SER A 654 12.29 -14.91 35.04
#